data_AF-A0A481S855-F1
#
_entry.id   AF-A0A481S855-F1
#
_cell.length_a   1.000
_cell.length_b   1.000
_cell.length_c   1.000
_cell.angle_alpha   90.00
_cell.angle_beta   90.00
_cell.angle_gamma   90.00
#
_symmetry.space_group_name_H-M   'P 1'
#
loop_
_entity.id
_entity.type
_entity.pdbx_description
1 polymer ?
#
loop_
_entity_poly.entity_id
_entity_poly.type
_entity_poly.pdbx_seq_one_letter_code
_entity_poly.pdbx_strand_id
1 'polypeptide(L)'
;MKSWGEALGRSLGAQCSRVGRLRRALVLLAAAACTAAALLYWRQQTNEMGRRPMHNMYTGIEPQWTWICRNDRCERMLATETNTLQSLPTCNMLCASTQLWPQPTGPVSLATAAVPVRADSFTLKVIASPSQDVTDHLNDAFALMREDIHILEKATAGETRRSDIGAVQNVLVQVVVNGSGDPRMRLNTNESYKLVLRPFQNKNNLIVDITARSFCGARHGFETLSQLVWLDPYANSLLILEAATVDDAPRFSYRGLLLDTSRNYFALPEILRTIDAMAACKLNTFHWHVSDSQSFPLRLDSVPQLAQHGAYGPGAIYTMDDVRTVVRRARLRGIRVLLEVDAPAHVGRAWSWGPAAGLGHLAYCVEVEPWSAYCGEPPCGQLNPRNPHVYELLEHIYAEIIRVTGVDDLFHLGGDEVSERCWTQHFNDTDPMELWLEFTRRALKALEAANAGKMPELTLLWSSRLTRTPYLERLDSKNVGVQVWGASRWPESRAVLDAGFRSVISHVDAWYLDCGFGSWRDSSDGHCGPYRSWQQVYEHRPWTEEAPPPGGEASPWRVEGGAACQWTEQLGPGGLDARVWPRSAALAERLWSDRTEGAAADVYLRLDTQRARLVARGVRAAPLWPRWCSHNPHACL
;
A
#
# COMPACT_ATOMS: atom_id res chain seq x y z
N MET A 1 -33.40 66.54 76.04
CA MET A 1 -32.69 65.79 77.10
C MET A 1 -31.81 64.77 76.38
N LYS A 2 -30.48 64.89 76.44
CA LYS A 2 -29.60 64.03 77.25
C LYS A 2 -29.91 62.54 77.01
N SER A 3 -29.00 61.63 76.67
CA SER A 3 -27.54 61.64 76.74
C SER A 3 -27.07 60.26 76.26
N TRP A 4 -26.10 60.24 75.35
CA TRP A 4 -24.90 59.39 75.32
C TRP A 4 -24.96 57.95 75.85
N GLY A 5 -24.59 57.04 74.95
CA GLY A 5 -24.20 55.67 75.22
C GLY A 5 -23.74 54.92 73.96
N GLU A 6 -22.87 55.55 73.15
CA GLU A 6 -21.99 54.82 72.24
C GLU A 6 -21.07 53.89 73.03
N ALA A 7 -20.87 52.66 72.57
CA ALA A 7 -19.56 52.07 72.30
C ALA A 7 -19.66 50.54 72.22
N LEU A 8 -18.92 49.96 71.28
CA LEU A 8 -18.60 48.53 71.15
C LEU A 8 -19.67 47.63 70.52
N GLY A 9 -19.78 47.72 69.18
CA GLY A 9 -20.41 46.66 68.40
C GLY A 9 -20.31 46.79 66.88
N ARG A 10 -20.03 48.00 66.36
CA ARG A 10 -20.04 48.28 64.91
C ARG A 10 -18.66 48.45 64.27
N SER A 11 -17.65 47.68 64.71
CA SER A 11 -16.31 47.71 64.10
C SER A 11 -15.84 46.39 63.46
N LEU A 12 -16.59 45.29 63.54
CA LEU A 12 -16.12 43.99 63.03
C LEU A 12 -16.77 43.53 61.71
N GLY A 13 -17.88 44.16 61.29
CA GLY A 13 -18.61 43.74 60.08
C GLY A 13 -18.07 44.27 58.75
N ALA A 14 -17.42 45.44 58.74
CA ALA A 14 -16.99 46.10 57.50
C ALA A 14 -15.55 45.75 57.06
N GLN A 15 -14.66 45.38 57.99
CA GLN A 15 -13.28 44.97 57.68
C GLN A 15 -13.20 43.52 57.14
N CYS A 16 -14.09 42.62 57.56
CA CYS A 16 -14.07 41.23 57.08
C CYS A 16 -14.47 41.05 55.60
N SER A 17 -15.27 41.94 55.01
CA SER A 17 -15.72 41.81 53.60
C SER A 17 -14.71 42.33 52.56
N ARG A 18 -13.80 43.23 52.96
CA ARG A 18 -12.69 43.70 52.09
C ARG A 18 -11.52 42.72 52.13
N VAL A 19 -11.17 42.19 53.31
CA VAL A 19 -10.11 41.17 53.44
C VAL A 19 -10.49 39.87 52.72
N GLY A 20 -11.76 39.46 52.77
CA GLY A 20 -12.24 38.28 52.01
C GLY A 20 -12.19 38.46 50.50
N ARG A 21 -12.51 39.65 49.98
CA ARG A 21 -12.40 39.97 48.53
C ARG A 21 -10.95 40.09 48.08
N LEU A 22 -10.08 40.72 48.89
CA LEU A 22 -8.65 40.81 48.59
C LEU A 22 -7.99 39.42 48.63
N ARG A 23 -8.34 38.56 49.59
CA ARG A 23 -7.87 37.17 49.65
C ARG A 23 -8.33 36.36 48.44
N ARG A 24 -9.59 36.48 48.01
CA ARG A 24 -10.07 35.79 46.79
C ARG A 24 -9.37 36.31 45.53
N ALA A 25 -9.14 37.61 45.42
CA ALA A 25 -8.38 38.18 44.30
C ALA A 25 -6.92 37.72 44.30
N LEU A 26 -6.26 37.67 45.46
CA LEU A 26 -4.90 37.17 45.61
C LEU A 26 -4.79 35.66 45.33
N VAL A 27 -5.77 34.86 45.74
CA VAL A 27 -5.82 33.42 45.43
C VAL A 27 -6.04 33.20 43.94
N LEU A 28 -6.90 33.98 43.29
CA LEU A 28 -7.10 33.90 41.84
C LEU A 28 -5.87 34.35 41.05
N LEU A 29 -5.19 35.42 41.50
CA LEU A 29 -3.93 35.86 40.90
C LEU A 29 -2.80 34.84 41.11
N ALA A 30 -2.72 34.23 42.30
CA ALA A 30 -1.77 33.15 42.57
C ALA A 30 -2.08 31.91 41.73
N ALA A 31 -3.36 31.53 41.57
CA ALA A 31 -3.76 30.42 40.72
C ALA A 31 -3.45 30.70 39.24
N ALA A 32 -3.70 31.92 38.76
CA ALA A 32 -3.36 32.34 37.40
C ALA A 32 -1.84 32.38 37.16
N ALA A 33 -1.07 32.84 38.15
CA ALA A 33 0.39 32.82 38.10
C ALA A 33 0.95 31.38 38.11
N CYS A 34 0.37 30.49 38.93
CA CYS A 34 0.75 29.08 38.96
C CYS A 34 0.37 28.36 37.66
N THR A 35 -0.79 28.64 37.05
CA THR A 35 -1.16 28.07 35.74
C THR A 35 -0.30 28.65 34.62
N ALA A 36 0.01 29.94 34.64
CA ALA A 36 0.96 30.53 33.68
C ALA A 36 2.37 29.95 33.84
N ALA A 37 2.85 29.76 35.06
CA ALA A 37 4.14 29.12 35.35
C ALA A 37 4.13 27.64 34.93
N ALA A 38 3.03 26.91 35.14
CA ALA A 38 2.88 25.53 34.69
C ALA A 38 2.82 25.43 33.16
N LEU A 39 2.14 26.36 32.47
CA LEU A 39 2.12 26.43 31.01
C LEU A 39 3.48 26.84 30.44
N LEU A 40 4.21 27.75 31.09
CA LEU A 40 5.57 28.11 30.69
C LEU A 40 6.56 26.97 30.95
N TYR A 41 6.42 26.24 32.07
CA TYR A 41 7.20 25.04 32.37
C TYR A 41 6.88 23.90 31.40
N TRP A 42 5.62 23.70 31.05
CA TRP A 42 5.19 22.69 30.07
C TRP A 42 5.63 23.08 28.65
N ARG A 43 5.61 24.37 28.31
CA ARG A 43 6.18 24.90 27.05
C ARG A 43 7.70 24.78 27.03
N GLN A 44 8.38 24.95 28.17
CA GLN A 44 9.81 24.76 28.31
C GLN A 44 10.16 23.27 28.22
N GLN A 45 9.38 22.37 28.83
CA GLN A 45 9.58 20.92 28.70
C GLN A 45 9.25 20.39 27.30
N THR A 46 8.23 20.91 26.62
CA THR A 46 7.93 20.53 25.23
C THR A 46 8.99 21.06 24.27
N ASN A 47 9.54 22.26 24.51
CA ASN A 47 10.72 22.75 23.77
C ASN A 47 12.02 22.00 24.12
N GLU A 48 12.20 21.54 25.36
CA GLU A 48 13.38 20.75 25.77
C GLU A 48 13.30 19.27 25.38
N MET A 49 12.10 18.67 25.30
CA MET A 49 11.92 17.34 24.70
C MET A 49 12.04 17.35 23.17
N GLY A 50 11.80 18.50 22.53
CA GLY A 50 12.01 18.69 21.09
C GLY A 50 13.45 19.05 20.68
N ARG A 51 14.35 19.35 21.64
CA ARG A 51 15.73 19.82 21.38
C ARG A 51 16.76 19.38 22.43
N ARG A 52 16.70 18.13 22.89
CA ARG A 52 17.88 17.50 23.49
C ARG A 52 18.49 16.54 22.47
N PRO A 53 19.57 16.93 21.76
CA PRO A 53 20.45 15.92 21.21
C PRO A 53 21.01 15.18 22.43
N MET A 54 20.59 13.94 22.62
CA MET A 54 21.15 13.07 23.65
C MET A 54 22.55 12.60 23.22
N HIS A 55 23.42 13.50 22.75
CA HIS A 55 24.82 13.25 22.38
C HIS A 55 25.61 14.55 22.62
N ASN A 56 26.12 14.69 23.84
CA ASN A 56 27.33 15.48 24.10
C ASN A 56 27.89 15.11 25.49
N MET A 57 28.10 13.81 25.69
CA MET A 57 28.87 13.30 26.83
C MET A 57 29.97 12.33 26.38
N TYR A 58 30.58 12.60 25.22
CA TYR A 58 31.88 12.05 24.83
C TYR A 58 32.62 13.11 24.00
N THR A 59 33.46 13.91 24.65
CA THR A 59 34.59 14.57 23.97
C THR A 59 35.66 13.51 23.77
N GLY A 60 35.55 12.77 22.68
CA GLY A 60 36.47 11.71 22.31
C GLY A 60 36.04 11.18 20.95
N ILE A 61 36.96 11.24 19.98
CA ILE A 61 36.83 10.83 18.57
C ILE A 61 35.68 9.83 18.39
N GLU A 62 34.54 10.28 17.83
CA GLU A 62 33.49 9.34 17.45
C GLU A 62 34.11 8.31 16.50
N PRO A 63 33.92 7.00 16.74
CA PRO A 63 34.47 5.99 15.84
C PRO A 63 33.86 6.19 14.46
N GLN A 64 34.65 6.72 13.54
CA GLN A 64 34.28 6.81 12.14
C GLN A 64 34.39 5.40 11.55
N TRP A 65 33.26 4.84 11.18
CA TRP A 65 33.23 3.58 10.43
C TRP A 65 33.46 3.86 8.95
N THR A 66 34.04 2.91 8.24
CA THR A 66 34.13 2.90 6.79
C THR A 66 33.82 1.50 6.27
N TRP A 67 33.31 1.40 5.06
CA TRP A 67 33.03 0.12 4.40
C TRP A 67 33.95 -0.06 3.21
N ILE A 68 34.67 -1.18 3.18
CA ILE A 68 35.55 -1.53 2.07
C ILE A 68 34.95 -2.69 1.31
N CYS A 69 35.02 -2.59 -0.03
CA CYS A 69 34.67 -3.66 -0.93
C CYS A 69 35.69 -4.79 -0.89
N ARG A 70 35.28 -6.00 -0.52
CA ARG A 70 36.11 -7.22 -0.59
C ARG A 70 35.28 -8.37 -1.12
N ASN A 71 35.65 -8.93 -2.28
CA ASN A 71 34.92 -10.04 -2.92
C ASN A 71 33.39 -9.76 -3.05
N ASP A 72 33.04 -8.57 -3.56
CA ASP A 72 31.66 -8.08 -3.71
C ASP A 72 30.86 -7.95 -2.40
N ARG A 73 31.58 -7.80 -1.28
CA ARG A 73 31.02 -7.63 0.07
C ARG A 73 31.46 -6.31 0.69
N CYS A 74 30.54 -5.65 1.36
CA CYS A 74 30.83 -4.42 2.10
C CYS A 74 31.20 -4.77 3.54
N GLU A 75 32.50 -4.81 3.82
CA GLU A 75 33.04 -5.09 5.15
C GLU A 75 33.22 -3.81 5.94
N ARG A 76 32.61 -3.75 7.13
CA ARG A 76 32.73 -2.63 8.05
C ARG A 76 34.05 -2.69 8.81
N MET A 77 34.76 -1.57 8.88
CA MET A 77 35.98 -1.43 9.69
C MET A 77 36.10 -0.04 10.31
N LEU A 78 36.95 0.10 11.33
CA LEU A 78 37.32 1.41 11.86
C LEU A 78 38.09 2.19 10.78
N ALA A 79 37.71 3.45 10.57
CA ALA A 79 38.48 4.37 9.77
C ALA A 79 39.80 4.70 10.49
N THR A 80 40.88 4.75 9.71
CA THR A 80 42.20 5.23 10.12
C THR A 80 42.52 6.49 9.30
N GLU A 81 43.50 7.29 9.72
CA GLU A 81 43.90 8.52 9.00
C GLU A 81 44.32 8.27 7.53
N THR A 82 44.68 7.03 7.20
CA THR A 82 45.11 6.60 5.86
C THR A 82 43.96 6.16 4.95
N ASN A 83 42.78 5.87 5.50
CA ASN A 83 41.69 5.27 4.74
C ASN A 83 40.77 6.36 4.16
N THR A 84 40.38 6.19 2.90
CA THR A 84 39.27 6.97 2.32
C THR A 84 37.96 6.54 2.98
N LEU A 85 37.21 7.51 3.52
CA LEU A 85 35.90 7.24 4.12
C LEU A 85 34.90 6.89 3.01
N GLN A 86 34.31 5.70 3.12
CA GLN A 86 33.27 5.23 2.22
C GLN A 86 32.06 4.80 3.04
N SER A 87 30.89 5.35 2.69
CA SER A 87 29.64 5.03 3.36
C SER A 87 29.11 3.67 2.93
N LEU A 88 28.30 3.02 3.78
CA LEU A 88 27.64 1.77 3.43
C LEU A 88 26.77 1.88 2.16
N PRO A 89 25.90 2.91 1.98
CA PRO A 89 25.14 3.05 0.74
C PRO A 89 26.03 3.10 -0.50
N THR A 90 27.13 3.87 -0.45
CA THR A 90 28.09 3.95 -1.56
C THR A 90 28.81 2.64 -1.79
N CYS A 91 29.23 1.93 -0.73
CA CYS A 91 29.78 0.59 -0.89
C CYS A 91 28.76 -0.35 -1.53
N ASN A 92 27.52 -0.41 -1.03
CA ASN A 92 26.49 -1.28 -1.57
C ASN A 92 26.24 -1.01 -3.06
N MET A 93 26.21 0.25 -3.48
CA MET A 93 25.96 0.62 -4.87
C MET A 93 27.14 0.34 -5.82
N LEU A 94 28.38 0.42 -5.33
CA LEU A 94 29.59 0.30 -6.17
C LEU A 94 30.29 -1.07 -6.11
N CYS A 95 30.07 -1.82 -5.04
CA CYS A 95 30.73 -3.10 -4.74
C CYS A 95 29.81 -4.30 -4.85
N ALA A 96 28.59 -4.20 -4.31
CA ALA A 96 27.73 -5.36 -4.15
C ALA A 96 26.95 -5.67 -5.44
N SER A 97 26.40 -6.88 -5.53
CA SER A 97 25.40 -7.25 -6.55
C SER A 97 24.29 -6.19 -6.67
N THR A 98 23.60 -6.13 -7.82
CA THR A 98 22.59 -5.09 -8.12
C THR A 98 21.69 -4.75 -6.93
N GLN A 99 21.78 -3.52 -6.41
CA GLN A 99 20.98 -3.07 -5.26
C GLN A 99 19.57 -2.61 -5.67
N LEU A 100 19.11 -3.05 -6.83
CA LEU A 100 17.79 -2.71 -7.37
C LEU A 100 16.71 -3.61 -6.76
N TRP A 101 15.54 -3.02 -6.53
CA TRP A 101 14.36 -3.73 -6.03
C TRP A 101 13.08 -3.25 -6.73
N PRO A 102 12.29 -4.14 -7.37
CA PRO A 102 12.65 -5.49 -7.73
C PRO A 102 13.91 -5.56 -8.58
N GLN A 103 14.62 -6.68 -8.50
CA GLN A 103 15.73 -6.95 -9.39
C GLN A 103 15.24 -7.05 -10.85
N PRO A 104 15.88 -6.34 -11.80
CA PRO A 104 15.48 -6.43 -13.20
C PRO A 104 15.57 -7.85 -13.77
N THR A 105 14.67 -8.17 -14.71
CA THR A 105 14.60 -9.48 -15.37
C THR A 105 15.53 -9.62 -16.57
N GLY A 106 15.86 -8.51 -17.23
CA GLY A 106 16.74 -8.48 -18.40
C GLY A 106 18.20 -8.14 -18.05
N PRO A 107 19.05 -7.91 -19.07
CA PRO A 107 20.44 -7.52 -18.88
C PRO A 107 20.61 -6.25 -18.01
N VAL A 108 21.53 -6.32 -17.05
CA VAL A 108 21.92 -5.21 -16.18
C VAL A 108 23.43 -5.02 -16.23
N SER A 109 23.87 -3.77 -16.42
CA SER A 109 25.26 -3.35 -16.30
C SER A 109 25.30 -2.05 -15.49
N LEU A 110 26.08 -2.01 -14.41
CA LEU A 110 26.19 -0.86 -13.52
C LEU A 110 27.67 -0.44 -13.44
N ALA A 111 27.93 0.86 -13.49
CA ALA A 111 29.28 1.39 -13.28
C ALA A 111 29.73 1.19 -11.83
N THR A 112 31.05 1.08 -11.64
CA THR A 112 31.70 1.00 -10.32
C THR A 112 32.14 2.37 -9.81
N ALA A 113 31.63 3.44 -10.40
CA ALA A 113 31.92 4.83 -10.05
C ALA A 113 30.63 5.66 -9.97
N ALA A 114 30.68 6.73 -9.17
CA ALA A 114 29.55 7.60 -8.91
C ALA A 114 29.95 9.07 -8.92
N VAL A 115 28.98 9.91 -9.25
CA VAL A 115 29.14 11.36 -9.35
C VAL A 115 28.03 12.09 -8.59
N PRO A 116 28.32 13.30 -8.10
CA PRO A 116 27.36 14.07 -7.31
C PRO A 116 26.25 14.67 -8.18
N VAL A 117 25.03 14.67 -7.67
CA VAL A 117 23.83 15.28 -8.28
C VAL A 117 23.04 16.08 -7.24
N ARG A 118 22.02 16.82 -7.69
CA ARG A 118 21.00 17.45 -6.83
C ARG A 118 19.63 17.09 -7.36
N ALA A 119 18.59 17.12 -6.53
CA ALA A 119 17.23 16.84 -7.00
C ALA A 119 16.84 17.76 -8.17
N ASP A 120 17.19 19.05 -8.06
CA ASP A 120 16.91 20.07 -9.08
C ASP A 120 17.80 19.98 -10.34
N SER A 121 18.84 19.13 -10.34
CA SER A 121 19.69 18.96 -11.53
C SER A 121 19.11 17.97 -12.55
N PHE A 122 18.00 17.30 -12.22
CA PHE A 122 17.26 16.42 -13.12
C PHE A 122 16.26 17.21 -13.97
N THR A 123 16.37 17.07 -15.29
CA THR A 123 15.46 17.69 -16.27
C THR A 123 14.88 16.62 -17.21
N LEU A 124 13.60 16.74 -17.54
CA LEU A 124 12.92 15.83 -18.46
C LEU A 124 12.85 16.43 -19.86
N LYS A 125 13.10 15.60 -20.86
CA LYS A 125 12.78 15.87 -22.26
C LYS A 125 12.02 14.67 -22.84
N VAL A 126 10.73 14.85 -23.09
CA VAL A 126 9.93 13.87 -23.84
C VAL A 126 10.31 13.99 -25.31
N ILE A 127 10.97 12.97 -25.85
CA ILE A 127 11.44 12.93 -27.24
C ILE A 127 10.30 12.52 -28.18
N ALA A 128 9.52 11.52 -27.77
CA ALA A 128 8.35 11.06 -28.50
C ALA A 128 7.34 10.39 -27.56
N SER A 129 6.06 10.63 -27.83
CA SER A 129 4.92 10.07 -27.11
C SER A 129 3.75 9.87 -28.09
N PRO A 130 2.89 8.86 -27.87
CA PRO A 130 1.78 8.55 -28.77
C PRO A 130 0.56 9.46 -28.57
N SER A 131 0.47 10.21 -27.47
CA SER A 131 -0.63 11.13 -27.19
C SER A 131 -0.19 12.28 -26.27
N GLN A 132 -0.97 13.37 -26.25
CA GLN A 132 -0.77 14.46 -25.29
C GLN A 132 -0.97 13.98 -23.84
N ASP A 133 -1.97 13.12 -23.62
CA ASP A 133 -2.27 12.58 -22.29
C ASP A 133 -1.08 11.80 -21.71
N VAL A 134 -0.41 10.98 -22.53
CA VAL A 134 0.84 10.31 -22.13
C VAL A 134 1.95 11.32 -21.84
N THR A 135 2.05 12.40 -22.60
CA THR A 135 3.05 13.46 -22.38
C THR A 135 2.85 14.13 -21.03
N ASP A 136 1.61 14.48 -20.69
CA ASP A 136 1.27 15.14 -19.43
C ASP A 136 1.53 14.20 -18.25
N HIS A 137 1.14 12.93 -18.36
CA HIS A 137 1.43 11.90 -17.35
C HIS A 137 2.93 11.67 -17.15
N LEU A 138 3.74 11.69 -18.22
CA LEU A 138 5.21 11.59 -18.10
C LEU A 138 5.80 12.78 -17.32
N ASN A 139 5.34 14.00 -17.59
CA ASN A 139 5.79 15.19 -16.87
C ASN A 139 5.42 15.12 -15.37
N ASP A 140 4.16 14.77 -15.07
CA ASP A 140 3.67 14.66 -13.71
C ASP A 140 4.38 13.53 -12.94
N ALA A 141 4.56 12.36 -13.56
CA ALA A 141 5.27 11.24 -12.94
C ALA A 141 6.77 11.55 -12.70
N PHE A 142 7.41 12.28 -13.62
CA PHE A 142 8.77 12.74 -13.43
C PHE A 142 8.88 13.76 -12.29
N ALA A 143 7.91 14.66 -12.15
CA ALA A 143 7.84 15.59 -11.03
C ALA A 143 7.73 14.84 -9.69
N LEU A 144 6.96 13.74 -9.64
CA LEU A 144 6.89 12.87 -8.45
C LEU A 144 8.22 12.19 -8.15
N MET A 145 8.91 11.65 -9.16
CA MET A 145 10.25 11.06 -8.97
C MET A 145 11.23 12.10 -8.42
N ARG A 146 11.20 13.33 -8.94
CA ARG A 146 12.07 14.42 -8.46
C ARG A 146 11.74 14.80 -7.01
N GLU A 147 10.46 14.83 -6.64
CA GLU A 147 10.05 15.05 -5.24
C GLU A 147 10.57 13.92 -4.33
N ASP A 148 10.49 12.67 -4.76
CA ASP A 148 11.02 11.54 -3.99
C ASP A 148 12.54 11.68 -3.77
N ILE A 149 13.30 12.15 -4.77
CA ILE A 149 14.74 12.44 -4.66
C ILE A 149 14.98 13.65 -3.73
N HIS A 150 14.12 14.66 -3.79
CA HIS A 150 14.23 15.85 -2.93
C HIS A 150 13.97 15.54 -1.45
N ILE A 151 13.07 14.59 -1.16
CA ILE A 151 12.87 14.08 0.20
C ILE A 151 14.17 13.43 0.73
N LEU A 152 14.89 12.67 -0.10
CA LEU A 152 16.20 12.11 0.27
C LEU A 152 17.23 13.21 0.55
N GLU A 153 17.27 14.27 -0.27
CA GLU A 153 18.19 15.39 -0.14
C GLU A 153 17.94 16.21 1.14
N LYS A 154 16.68 16.51 1.45
CA LYS A 154 16.27 17.30 2.64
C LYS A 154 16.70 16.69 3.97
N ALA A 155 16.95 15.37 4.03
CA ALA A 155 17.50 14.71 5.21
C ALA A 155 18.88 15.28 5.64
N THR A 156 19.53 16.08 4.78
CA THR A 156 20.85 16.70 5.01
C THR A 156 20.85 18.21 5.16
N ALA A 157 19.67 18.86 5.16
CA ALA A 157 19.57 20.32 5.17
C ALA A 157 20.15 20.91 6.47
N GLY A 158 21.40 21.38 6.41
CA GLY A 158 22.13 21.97 7.54
C GLY A 158 23.64 21.74 7.54
N GLU A 159 24.14 20.77 6.75
CA GLU A 159 25.56 20.39 6.72
C GLU A 159 26.27 20.81 5.42
N THR A 160 27.54 21.20 5.50
CA THR A 160 28.31 21.68 4.34
C THR A 160 28.81 20.49 3.51
N ARG A 161 28.42 20.43 2.24
CA ARG A 161 28.94 19.46 1.25
C ARG A 161 30.47 19.49 1.20
N ARG A 162 31.14 18.34 1.18
CA ARG A 162 32.60 18.31 1.01
C ARG A 162 33.01 18.83 -0.38
N SER A 163 34.16 19.50 -0.45
CA SER A 163 34.67 20.09 -1.70
C SER A 163 35.38 19.10 -2.63
N ASP A 164 35.70 17.90 -2.15
CA ASP A 164 36.56 16.92 -2.84
C ASP A 164 35.80 15.89 -3.69
N ILE A 165 34.47 15.82 -3.57
CA ILE A 165 33.58 14.89 -4.29
C ILE A 165 33.20 15.34 -5.71
N GLY A 166 33.93 16.31 -6.30
CA GLY A 166 33.73 16.76 -7.68
C GLY A 166 32.54 17.72 -7.90
N ALA A 167 32.37 18.16 -9.15
CA ALA A 167 31.31 19.09 -9.54
C ALA A 167 29.97 18.38 -9.72
N VAL A 168 28.88 19.01 -9.26
CA VAL A 168 27.50 18.52 -9.44
C VAL A 168 27.20 18.37 -10.93
N GLN A 169 26.67 17.20 -11.30
CA GLN A 169 26.28 16.89 -12.67
C GLN A 169 24.82 17.32 -12.93
N ASN A 170 24.57 17.86 -14.12
CA ASN A 170 23.20 17.97 -14.63
C ASN A 170 22.79 16.63 -15.26
N VAL A 171 21.55 16.21 -15.04
CA VAL A 171 21.00 14.96 -15.57
C VAL A 171 19.86 15.27 -16.53
N LEU A 172 20.06 15.01 -17.82
CA LEU A 172 19.02 15.12 -18.83
C LEU A 172 18.37 13.75 -19.03
N VAL A 173 17.12 13.61 -18.62
CA VAL A 173 16.32 12.40 -18.80
C VAL A 173 15.52 12.53 -20.10
N GLN A 174 15.85 11.72 -21.10
CA GLN A 174 15.19 11.64 -22.39
C GLN A 174 14.25 10.44 -22.41
N VAL A 175 12.98 10.66 -22.75
CA VAL A 175 11.97 9.60 -22.72
C VAL A 175 11.31 9.42 -24.09
N VAL A 176 11.22 8.16 -24.53
CA VAL A 176 10.47 7.74 -25.71
C VAL A 176 9.43 6.71 -25.30
N VAL A 177 8.16 6.99 -25.58
CA VAL A 177 7.06 6.02 -25.49
C VAL A 177 6.51 5.77 -26.89
N ASN A 178 6.46 4.52 -27.35
CA ASN A 178 6.10 4.19 -28.74
C ASN A 178 5.05 3.07 -28.92
N GLY A 179 4.07 2.97 -28.02
CA GLY A 179 2.99 1.98 -28.11
C GLY A 179 1.61 2.56 -27.78
N SER A 180 1.18 2.45 -26.51
CA SER A 180 -0.17 2.85 -26.09
C SER A 180 -0.33 4.36 -25.92
N GLY A 181 -1.38 4.93 -26.53
CA GLY A 181 -1.85 6.31 -26.28
C GLY A 181 -2.63 6.49 -24.98
N ASP A 182 -3.02 5.39 -24.32
CA ASP A 182 -3.70 5.38 -23.02
C ASP A 182 -2.66 5.25 -21.89
N PRO A 183 -2.58 6.22 -20.97
CA PRO A 183 -1.66 6.16 -19.83
C PRO A 183 -2.17 5.33 -18.66
N ARG A 184 -3.41 4.81 -18.70
CA ARG A 184 -3.98 4.02 -17.61
C ARG A 184 -3.33 2.62 -17.55
N MET A 185 -3.16 2.09 -16.34
CA MET A 185 -2.75 0.71 -16.11
C MET A 185 -3.90 -0.25 -16.44
N ARG A 186 -3.88 -0.81 -17.66
CA ARG A 186 -4.74 -1.89 -18.20
C ARG A 186 -4.20 -3.27 -17.86
N LEU A 187 -5.04 -4.30 -17.90
CA LEU A 187 -4.69 -5.72 -17.71
C LEU A 187 -3.57 -6.18 -18.66
N ASN A 188 -3.59 -5.70 -19.90
CA ASN A 188 -2.62 -6.02 -20.95
C ASN A 188 -1.56 -4.92 -21.18
N THR A 189 -1.37 -3.99 -20.24
CA THR A 189 -0.36 -2.93 -20.38
C THR A 189 1.02 -3.53 -20.52
N ASN A 190 1.74 -3.14 -21.58
CA ASN A 190 3.15 -3.48 -21.68
C ASN A 190 3.97 -2.59 -20.73
N GLU A 191 4.49 -3.19 -19.66
CA GLU A 191 5.25 -2.52 -18.60
C GLU A 191 6.77 -2.58 -18.79
N SER A 192 7.24 -3.07 -19.95
CA SER A 192 8.68 -3.15 -20.26
C SER A 192 9.30 -1.77 -20.47
N TYR A 193 10.57 -1.65 -20.10
CA TYR A 193 11.39 -0.47 -20.39
C TYR A 193 12.86 -0.83 -20.51
N LYS A 194 13.60 0.06 -21.20
CA LYS A 194 15.06 0.07 -21.21
C LYS A 194 15.56 1.42 -20.76
N LEU A 195 16.51 1.43 -19.83
CA LEU A 195 17.19 2.60 -19.29
C LEU A 195 18.67 2.53 -19.62
N VAL A 196 19.22 3.62 -20.16
CA VAL A 196 20.66 3.78 -20.40
C VAL A 196 21.12 5.11 -19.82
N LEU A 197 21.95 5.06 -18.79
CA LEU A 197 22.62 6.21 -18.17
C LEU A 197 24.07 6.26 -18.65
N ARG A 198 24.53 7.43 -19.10
CA ARG A 198 25.89 7.62 -19.62
C ARG A 198 26.40 9.06 -19.47
N PRO A 199 27.72 9.27 -19.39
CA PRO A 199 28.31 10.60 -19.48
C PRO A 199 28.05 11.27 -20.84
N PHE A 200 27.84 12.57 -20.83
CA PHE A 200 27.81 13.39 -22.05
C PHE A 200 29.22 13.88 -22.41
N GLN A 201 29.47 14.12 -23.71
CA GLN A 201 30.81 14.50 -24.21
C GLN A 201 31.39 15.78 -23.59
N ASN A 202 30.54 16.66 -23.03
CA ASN A 202 30.98 17.83 -22.27
C ASN A 202 31.04 17.50 -20.76
N LYS A 203 32.16 17.88 -20.11
CA LYS A 203 32.36 17.75 -18.65
C LYS A 203 31.15 18.33 -17.90
N ASN A 204 30.63 17.57 -16.92
CA ASN A 204 29.53 17.92 -16.00
C ASN A 204 28.07 17.62 -16.43
N ASN A 205 27.83 16.73 -17.41
CA ASN A 205 26.47 16.33 -17.77
C ASN A 205 26.32 14.82 -17.96
N LEU A 206 25.20 14.28 -17.50
CA LEU A 206 24.76 12.91 -17.73
C LEU A 206 23.51 12.91 -18.61
N ILE A 207 23.36 11.89 -19.45
CA ILE A 207 22.13 11.61 -20.20
C ILE A 207 21.57 10.27 -19.72
N VAL A 208 20.26 10.26 -19.45
CA VAL A 208 19.49 9.04 -19.19
C VAL A 208 18.47 8.87 -20.31
N ASP A 209 18.65 7.85 -21.12
CA ASP A 209 17.71 7.47 -22.19
C ASP A 209 16.76 6.39 -21.66
N ILE A 210 15.45 6.66 -21.58
CA ILE A 210 14.41 5.71 -21.19
C ILE A 210 13.48 5.46 -22.39
N THR A 211 13.37 4.18 -22.79
CA THR A 211 12.48 3.76 -23.87
C THR A 211 11.46 2.74 -23.36
N ALA A 212 10.18 2.90 -23.69
CA ALA A 212 9.10 2.03 -23.24
C ALA A 212 7.95 1.93 -24.26
N ARG A 213 7.10 0.91 -24.10
CA ARG A 213 5.89 0.71 -24.94
C ARG A 213 4.63 1.39 -24.38
N SER A 214 4.68 1.85 -23.13
CA SER A 214 3.57 2.54 -22.47
C SER A 214 4.12 3.59 -21.48
N PHE A 215 3.23 4.49 -21.02
CA PHE A 215 3.53 5.36 -19.89
C PHE A 215 3.97 4.57 -18.66
N CYS A 216 3.29 3.47 -18.32
CA CYS A 216 3.59 2.68 -17.13
C CYS A 216 4.99 2.07 -17.17
N GLY A 217 5.42 1.57 -18.34
CA GLY A 217 6.80 1.11 -18.53
C GLY A 217 7.83 2.24 -18.31
N ALA A 218 7.60 3.42 -18.90
CA ALA A 218 8.47 4.57 -18.68
C ALA A 218 8.53 5.01 -17.21
N ARG A 219 7.39 4.97 -16.50
CA ARG A 219 7.30 5.25 -15.07
C ARG A 219 8.11 4.24 -14.24
N HIS A 220 8.12 2.96 -14.61
CA HIS A 220 9.01 1.97 -13.96
C HIS A 220 10.48 2.27 -14.22
N GLY A 221 10.82 2.79 -15.40
CA GLY A 221 12.13 3.34 -15.71
C GLY A 221 12.52 4.51 -14.80
N PHE A 222 11.60 5.42 -14.50
CA PHE A 222 11.82 6.49 -13.51
C PHE A 222 12.07 5.94 -12.11
N GLU A 223 11.31 4.92 -11.69
CA GLU A 223 11.55 4.29 -10.39
C GLU A 223 12.95 3.67 -10.32
N THR A 224 13.35 2.92 -11.35
CA THR A 224 14.69 2.33 -11.41
C THR A 224 15.78 3.40 -11.44
N LEU A 225 15.59 4.49 -12.19
CA LEU A 225 16.50 5.64 -12.16
C LEU A 225 16.66 6.19 -10.73
N SER A 226 15.55 6.34 -10.00
CA SER A 226 15.58 6.85 -8.61
C SER A 226 16.39 5.93 -7.67
N GLN A 227 16.45 4.63 -7.96
CA GLN A 227 17.23 3.66 -7.17
C GLN A 227 18.72 3.67 -7.50
N LEU A 228 19.11 4.26 -8.64
CA LEU A 228 20.51 4.55 -8.97
C LEU A 228 21.02 5.82 -8.26
N VAL A 229 20.14 6.55 -7.58
CA VAL A 229 20.45 7.73 -6.77
C VAL A 229 20.39 7.36 -5.29
N TRP A 230 21.39 7.79 -4.51
CA TRP A 230 21.38 7.61 -3.07
C TRP A 230 22.02 8.80 -2.37
N LEU A 231 21.72 8.95 -1.08
CA LEU A 231 22.38 9.91 -0.23
C LEU A 231 23.63 9.28 0.39
N ASP A 232 24.79 9.89 0.18
CA ASP A 232 26.02 9.53 0.90
C ASP A 232 26.19 10.44 2.14
N PRO A 233 26.15 9.89 3.37
CA PRO A 233 26.24 10.66 4.60
C PRO A 233 27.64 11.23 4.89
N TYR A 234 28.70 10.71 4.29
CA TYR A 234 30.07 11.23 4.45
C TYR A 234 30.39 12.32 3.43
N ALA A 235 29.83 12.22 2.23
CA ALA A 235 29.88 13.24 1.20
C ALA A 235 28.93 14.42 1.51
N ASN A 236 27.88 14.13 2.29
CA ASN A 236 26.72 15.00 2.49
C ASN A 236 26.15 15.49 1.15
N SER A 237 25.91 14.54 0.25
CA SER A 237 25.52 14.81 -1.14
C SER A 237 24.72 13.62 -1.68
N LEU A 238 23.77 13.91 -2.57
CA LEU A 238 23.24 12.88 -3.45
C LEU A 238 24.31 12.45 -4.45
N LEU A 239 24.43 11.14 -4.66
CA LEU A 239 25.26 10.51 -5.67
C LEU A 239 24.39 9.72 -6.64
N ILE A 240 24.86 9.58 -7.87
CA ILE A 240 24.31 8.70 -8.90
C ILE A 240 25.45 7.91 -9.55
N LEU A 241 25.17 6.72 -10.08
CA LEU A 241 26.15 5.99 -10.89
C LEU A 241 26.57 6.80 -12.14
N GLU A 242 27.81 6.66 -12.59
CA GLU A 242 28.31 7.34 -13.81
C GLU A 242 27.72 6.76 -15.09
N ALA A 243 27.46 5.45 -15.10
CA ALA A 243 26.81 4.76 -16.21
C ALA A 243 25.98 3.58 -15.71
N ALA A 244 24.91 3.27 -16.42
CA ALA A 244 24.10 2.09 -16.18
C ALA A 244 23.36 1.69 -17.46
N THR A 245 23.09 0.40 -17.63
CA THR A 245 22.14 -0.13 -18.62
C THR A 245 21.25 -1.14 -17.92
N VAL A 246 19.94 -0.97 -18.06
CA VAL A 246 18.92 -1.86 -17.49
C VAL A 246 17.88 -2.14 -18.57
N ASP A 247 17.65 -3.41 -18.85
CA ASP A 247 16.51 -3.90 -19.63
C ASP A 247 15.62 -4.71 -18.69
N ASP A 248 14.32 -4.43 -18.67
CA ASP A 248 13.44 -4.92 -17.61
C ASP A 248 11.97 -5.01 -18.04
N ALA A 249 11.30 -6.05 -17.54
CA ALA A 249 9.87 -6.27 -17.69
C ALA A 249 9.36 -7.20 -16.57
N PRO A 250 8.11 -7.03 -16.10
CA PRO A 250 7.55 -7.91 -15.08
C PRO A 250 7.24 -9.30 -15.66
N ARG A 251 7.33 -10.32 -14.80
CA ARG A 251 6.87 -11.68 -15.07
C ARG A 251 5.35 -11.78 -15.16
N PHE A 252 4.64 -11.13 -14.23
CA PHE A 252 3.18 -11.20 -14.09
C PHE A 252 2.54 -9.82 -14.30
N SER A 253 1.37 -9.79 -14.94
CA SER A 253 0.61 -8.57 -15.25
C SER A 253 -0.15 -8.03 -14.03
N TYR A 254 -0.52 -8.89 -13.08
CA TYR A 254 -1.25 -8.52 -11.86
C TYR A 254 -0.35 -8.62 -10.62
N ARG A 255 -0.01 -7.47 -10.02
CA ARG A 255 0.85 -7.38 -8.84
C ARG A 255 0.19 -6.51 -7.79
N GLY A 256 -0.64 -7.17 -6.99
CA GLY A 256 -1.63 -6.53 -6.14
C GLY A 256 -1.23 -6.38 -4.67
N LEU A 257 -1.81 -5.37 -4.04
CA LEU A 257 -1.97 -5.27 -2.59
C LEU A 257 -3.44 -4.98 -2.32
N LEU A 258 -4.10 -5.89 -1.60
CA LEU A 258 -5.44 -5.66 -1.07
C LEU A 258 -5.35 -4.94 0.26
N LEU A 259 -6.11 -3.86 0.40
CA LEU A 259 -6.37 -3.19 1.65
C LEU A 259 -7.87 -3.14 1.91
N ASP A 260 -8.29 -3.79 2.98
CA ASP A 260 -9.60 -3.63 3.56
C ASP A 260 -9.67 -2.32 4.33
N THR A 261 -10.70 -1.53 4.06
CA THR A 261 -10.98 -0.28 4.79
C THR A 261 -12.38 -0.21 5.39
N SER A 262 -13.04 -1.36 5.43
CA SER A 262 -14.37 -1.53 5.99
C SER A 262 -14.30 -2.00 7.44
N ARG A 263 -13.56 -3.09 7.73
CA ARG A 263 -13.45 -3.60 9.12
C ARG A 263 -12.81 -2.56 10.04
N ASN A 264 -11.88 -1.77 9.50
CA ASN A 264 -11.40 -0.54 10.13
C ASN A 264 -11.14 0.54 9.07
N TYR A 265 -11.41 1.79 9.42
CA TYR A 265 -11.17 2.94 8.55
C TYR A 265 -9.69 3.36 8.53
N PHE A 266 -9.20 3.86 7.39
CA PHE A 266 -7.85 4.40 7.23
C PHE A 266 -7.89 5.80 6.63
N ALA A 267 -7.10 6.73 7.17
CA ALA A 267 -7.08 8.09 6.66
C ALA A 267 -6.46 8.16 5.25
N LEU A 268 -6.95 9.08 4.41
CA LEU A 268 -6.47 9.30 3.05
C LEU A 268 -4.92 9.39 2.93
N PRO A 269 -4.18 10.08 3.82
CA PRO A 269 -2.72 10.13 3.74
C PRO A 269 -2.03 8.77 3.95
N GLU A 270 -2.65 7.83 4.68
CA GLU A 270 -2.12 6.47 4.83
C GLU A 270 -2.31 5.65 3.55
N ILE A 271 -3.46 5.79 2.89
CA ILE A 271 -3.73 5.16 1.59
C ILE A 271 -2.76 5.70 0.53
N LEU A 272 -2.59 7.02 0.44
CA LEU A 272 -1.67 7.65 -0.51
C LEU A 272 -0.21 7.22 -0.29
N ARG A 273 0.21 7.08 0.98
CA ARG A 273 1.55 6.58 1.33
C ARG A 273 1.72 5.10 0.95
N THR A 274 0.67 4.29 1.09
CA THR A 274 0.66 2.91 0.60
C THR A 274 0.82 2.86 -0.92
N ILE A 275 0.11 3.71 -1.67
CA ILE A 275 0.26 3.83 -3.13
C ILE A 275 1.70 4.20 -3.51
N ASP A 276 2.32 5.15 -2.83
CA ASP A 276 3.70 5.54 -3.09
C ASP A 276 4.70 4.40 -2.79
N ALA A 277 4.48 3.62 -1.72
CA ALA A 277 5.30 2.46 -1.38
C ALA A 277 5.12 1.30 -2.37
N MET A 278 3.89 1.05 -2.84
CA MET A 278 3.58 0.12 -3.93
C MET A 278 4.34 0.50 -5.20
N ALA A 279 4.30 1.79 -5.54
CA ALA A 279 4.97 2.34 -6.71
C ALA A 279 6.49 2.15 -6.61
N ALA A 280 7.07 2.37 -5.43
CA ALA A 280 8.50 2.17 -5.16
C ALA A 280 8.95 0.70 -5.34
N CYS A 281 8.02 -0.24 -5.26
CA CYS A 281 8.26 -1.68 -5.43
C CYS A 281 7.72 -2.23 -6.75
N LYS A 282 7.18 -1.37 -7.64
CA LYS A 282 6.56 -1.75 -8.92
C LYS A 282 5.33 -2.68 -8.83
N LEU A 283 4.62 -2.67 -7.69
CA LEU A 283 3.25 -3.18 -7.61
C LEU A 283 2.34 -2.28 -8.45
N ASN A 284 1.28 -2.84 -9.07
CA ASN A 284 0.48 -2.14 -10.07
C ASN A 284 -1.05 -2.23 -9.86
N THR A 285 -1.53 -2.96 -8.86
CA THR A 285 -2.95 -3.03 -8.53
C THR A 285 -3.18 -2.75 -7.05
N PHE A 286 -3.83 -1.63 -6.75
CA PHE A 286 -4.36 -1.37 -5.41
C PHE A 286 -5.78 -1.91 -5.37
N HIS A 287 -5.94 -3.08 -4.75
CA HIS A 287 -7.23 -3.71 -4.54
C HIS A 287 -7.83 -3.12 -3.28
N TRP A 288 -8.77 -2.20 -3.45
CA TRP A 288 -9.38 -1.48 -2.37
C TRP A 288 -10.71 -2.14 -2.00
N HIS A 289 -10.67 -3.03 -1.02
CA HIS A 289 -11.85 -3.65 -0.43
C HIS A 289 -12.52 -2.61 0.48
N VAL A 290 -13.48 -1.87 -0.08
CA VAL A 290 -13.95 -0.61 0.50
C VAL A 290 -15.19 -0.78 1.38
N SER A 291 -15.90 -1.91 1.28
CA SER A 291 -17.12 -2.17 2.04
C SER A 291 -17.18 -3.61 2.50
N ASP A 292 -17.78 -3.83 3.67
CA ASP A 292 -18.07 -5.14 4.23
C ASP A 292 -19.33 -5.03 5.13
N SER A 293 -19.66 -6.11 5.82
CA SER A 293 -20.69 -6.18 6.85
C SER A 293 -20.49 -5.15 7.97
N GLN A 294 -19.25 -4.88 8.38
CA GLN A 294 -18.95 -3.98 9.50
C GLN A 294 -19.14 -2.50 9.14
N SER A 295 -18.81 -2.08 7.91
CA SER A 295 -19.07 -0.70 7.48
C SER A 295 -19.14 -0.48 5.95
N PHE A 296 -19.71 0.66 5.56
CA PHE A 296 -19.72 1.14 4.17
C PHE A 296 -19.22 2.60 4.13
N PRO A 297 -17.90 2.84 4.12
CA PRO A 297 -17.32 4.19 4.16
C PRO A 297 -17.36 4.95 2.82
N LEU A 298 -17.52 4.26 1.68
CA LEU A 298 -17.56 4.91 0.36
C LEU A 298 -18.88 5.68 0.15
N ARG A 299 -18.82 7.01 0.04
CA ARG A 299 -20.00 7.82 -0.26
C ARG A 299 -20.19 7.97 -1.77
N LEU A 300 -20.98 7.07 -2.34
CA LEU A 300 -21.47 7.13 -3.72
C LEU A 300 -22.50 8.25 -3.92
N ASP A 301 -22.48 8.91 -5.07
CA ASP A 301 -23.48 9.93 -5.43
C ASP A 301 -24.82 9.27 -5.78
N SER A 302 -24.79 8.08 -6.40
CA SER A 302 -25.98 7.35 -6.86
C SER A 302 -26.77 6.66 -5.74
N VAL A 303 -26.08 6.20 -4.69
CA VAL A 303 -26.70 5.50 -3.55
C VAL A 303 -26.08 5.98 -2.22
N PRO A 304 -26.27 7.27 -1.85
CA PRO A 304 -25.64 7.85 -0.67
C PRO A 304 -26.10 7.19 0.65
N GLN A 305 -27.25 6.50 0.64
CA GLN A 305 -27.82 5.78 1.78
C GLN A 305 -26.85 4.71 2.32
N LEU A 306 -26.04 4.08 1.47
CA LEU A 306 -25.09 3.06 1.90
C LEU A 306 -24.10 3.63 2.93
N ALA A 307 -23.49 4.78 2.63
CA ALA A 307 -22.61 5.46 3.57
C ALA A 307 -23.35 6.11 4.74
N GLN A 308 -24.54 6.67 4.52
CA GLN A 308 -25.34 7.28 5.60
C GLN A 308 -25.73 6.28 6.69
N HIS A 309 -25.95 5.02 6.31
CA HIS A 309 -26.34 3.96 7.24
C HIS A 309 -25.19 3.02 7.62
N GLY A 310 -24.10 3.01 6.85
CA GLY A 310 -23.01 2.05 6.98
C GLY A 310 -21.68 2.60 7.46
N ALA A 311 -21.39 3.90 7.34
CA ALA A 311 -20.11 4.44 7.80
C ALA A 311 -20.03 4.46 9.34
N TYR A 312 -18.84 4.23 9.90
CA TYR A 312 -18.62 4.32 11.36
C TYR A 312 -18.95 5.71 11.93
N GLY A 313 -18.88 6.75 11.11
CA GLY A 313 -19.27 8.11 11.45
C GLY A 313 -18.78 9.12 10.42
N PRO A 314 -19.09 10.43 10.58
CA PRO A 314 -18.75 11.46 9.60
C PRO A 314 -17.25 11.60 9.29
N GLY A 315 -16.37 11.21 10.23
CA GLY A 315 -14.91 11.23 10.04
C GLY A 315 -14.33 9.98 9.38
N ALA A 316 -15.17 8.99 9.05
CA ALA A 316 -14.80 7.70 8.47
C ALA A 316 -15.53 7.47 7.14
N ILE A 317 -15.50 8.47 6.27
CA ILE A 317 -16.15 8.46 4.96
C ILE A 317 -15.12 8.82 3.89
N TYR A 318 -15.08 8.04 2.81
CA TYR A 318 -14.39 8.40 1.58
C TYR A 318 -15.38 9.08 0.64
N THR A 319 -15.18 10.37 0.39
CA THR A 319 -15.94 11.09 -0.63
C THR A 319 -15.45 10.74 -2.02
N MET A 320 -16.27 11.00 -3.05
CA MET A 320 -15.82 10.82 -4.44
C MET A 320 -14.59 11.67 -4.79
N ASP A 321 -14.35 12.80 -4.12
CA ASP A 321 -13.12 13.59 -4.29
C ASP A 321 -11.90 12.93 -3.64
N ASP A 322 -12.08 12.26 -2.50
CA ASP A 322 -11.03 11.44 -1.89
C ASP A 322 -10.65 10.28 -2.81
N VAL A 323 -11.65 9.59 -3.38
CA VAL A 323 -11.42 8.51 -4.35
C VAL A 323 -10.70 9.03 -5.59
N ARG A 324 -11.13 10.17 -6.16
CA ARG A 324 -10.44 10.81 -7.30
C ARG A 324 -8.99 11.17 -6.95
N THR A 325 -8.73 11.59 -5.71
CA THR A 325 -7.38 11.91 -5.22
C THR A 325 -6.50 10.65 -5.20
N VAL A 326 -7.00 9.53 -4.66
CA VAL A 326 -6.30 8.23 -4.67
C VAL A 326 -6.07 7.76 -6.10
N VAL A 327 -7.10 7.76 -6.95
CA VAL A 327 -7.03 7.32 -8.35
C VAL A 327 -6.02 8.15 -9.14
N ARG A 328 -6.01 9.48 -8.97
CA ARG A 328 -5.03 10.35 -9.63
C ARG A 328 -3.61 10.03 -9.19
N ARG A 329 -3.37 9.90 -7.88
CA ARG A 329 -2.03 9.56 -7.35
C ARG A 329 -1.59 8.19 -7.86
N ALA A 330 -2.46 7.19 -7.79
CA ALA A 330 -2.19 5.84 -8.27
C ALA A 330 -1.88 5.81 -9.77
N ARG A 331 -2.66 6.52 -10.59
CA ARG A 331 -2.45 6.59 -12.05
C ARG A 331 -1.08 7.16 -12.39
N LEU A 332 -0.66 8.26 -11.78
CA LEU A 332 0.68 8.84 -11.97
C LEU A 332 1.81 7.91 -11.48
N ARG A 333 1.50 6.99 -10.56
CA ARG A 333 2.40 5.95 -10.06
C ARG A 333 2.31 4.64 -10.84
N GLY A 334 1.55 4.58 -11.95
CA GLY A 334 1.37 3.38 -12.77
C GLY A 334 0.59 2.28 -12.06
N ILE A 335 -0.33 2.63 -11.17
CA ILE A 335 -1.16 1.73 -10.38
C ILE A 335 -2.64 1.91 -10.77
N ARG A 336 -3.35 0.81 -11.01
CA ARG A 336 -4.81 0.81 -11.11
C ARG A 336 -5.42 0.70 -9.72
N VAL A 337 -6.57 1.35 -9.49
CA VAL A 337 -7.36 1.22 -8.27
C VAL A 337 -8.54 0.31 -8.57
N LEU A 338 -8.49 -0.92 -8.09
CA LEU A 338 -9.56 -1.92 -8.21
C LEU A 338 -10.42 -1.83 -6.95
N LEU A 339 -11.50 -1.06 -7.00
CA LEU A 339 -12.46 -0.96 -5.90
C LEU A 339 -13.37 -2.19 -5.89
N GLU A 340 -13.49 -2.81 -4.72
CA GLU A 340 -14.39 -3.93 -4.47
C GLU A 340 -15.49 -3.52 -3.50
N VAL A 341 -16.73 -3.72 -3.93
CA VAL A 341 -17.92 -3.77 -3.07
C VAL A 341 -18.40 -5.22 -3.09
N ASP A 342 -18.06 -5.96 -2.04
CA ASP A 342 -18.32 -7.40 -1.99
C ASP A 342 -19.82 -7.72 -1.97
N ALA A 343 -20.20 -8.75 -2.70
CA ALA A 343 -21.56 -9.25 -2.77
C ALA A 343 -21.60 -10.73 -3.19
N PRO A 344 -22.56 -11.54 -2.70
CA PRO A 344 -23.72 -11.13 -1.90
C PRO A 344 -23.54 -11.24 -0.39
N ALA A 345 -22.49 -11.89 0.11
CA ALA A 345 -22.15 -11.87 1.53
C ALA A 345 -21.41 -10.57 1.88
N HIS A 346 -20.85 -10.47 3.09
CA HIS A 346 -20.06 -9.29 3.48
C HIS A 346 -20.83 -7.98 3.29
N VAL A 347 -22.14 -8.01 3.57
CA VAL A 347 -23.00 -6.83 3.59
C VAL A 347 -23.72 -6.74 4.92
N GLY A 348 -23.90 -5.53 5.43
CA GLY A 348 -24.46 -5.32 6.76
C GLY A 348 -25.53 -4.25 6.81
N ARG A 349 -25.54 -3.51 7.92
CA ARG A 349 -26.53 -2.47 8.23
C ARG A 349 -26.68 -1.40 7.14
N ALA A 350 -25.63 -1.18 6.33
CA ALA A 350 -25.65 -0.29 5.18
C ALA A 350 -26.80 -0.58 4.20
N TRP A 351 -27.34 -1.79 4.17
CA TRP A 351 -28.41 -2.23 3.26
C TRP A 351 -29.81 -2.30 3.91
N SER A 352 -29.95 -1.94 5.18
CA SER A 352 -31.20 -2.11 5.93
C SER A 352 -32.26 -1.01 5.68
N TRP A 353 -31.95 0.01 4.87
CA TRP A 353 -32.85 1.13 4.58
C TRP A 353 -33.92 0.84 3.51
N GLY A 354 -33.79 -0.27 2.78
CA GLY A 354 -34.67 -0.66 1.67
C GLY A 354 -36.18 -0.60 1.99
N PRO A 355 -36.66 -1.22 3.10
CA PRO A 355 -38.09 -1.21 3.42
C PRO A 355 -38.64 0.21 3.65
N ALA A 356 -37.89 1.08 4.33
CA ALA A 356 -38.30 2.47 4.56
C ALA A 356 -38.35 3.30 3.27
N ALA A 357 -37.53 2.93 2.28
CA ALA A 357 -37.53 3.53 0.95
C ALA A 357 -38.52 2.88 -0.04
N GLY A 358 -39.32 1.88 0.39
CA GLY A 358 -40.27 1.19 -0.48
C GLY A 358 -39.64 0.19 -1.44
N LEU A 359 -38.37 -0.19 -1.25
CA LEU A 359 -37.63 -1.15 -2.08
C LEU A 359 -37.71 -2.60 -1.56
N GLY A 360 -38.46 -2.83 -0.48
CA GLY A 360 -38.48 -4.10 0.23
C GLY A 360 -37.16 -4.41 0.94
N HIS A 361 -37.00 -5.64 1.42
CA HIS A 361 -35.76 -6.07 2.08
C HIS A 361 -34.65 -6.25 1.05
N LEU A 362 -33.59 -5.44 1.14
CA LEU A 362 -32.40 -5.53 0.28
C LEU A 362 -31.38 -6.57 0.79
N ALA A 363 -31.39 -6.86 2.09
CA ALA A 363 -30.52 -7.82 2.73
C ALA A 363 -31.27 -8.60 3.83
N TYR A 364 -30.77 -9.79 4.16
CA TYR A 364 -31.24 -10.67 5.21
C TYR A 364 -30.10 -11.06 6.16
N CYS A 365 -30.45 -11.63 7.31
CA CYS A 365 -29.51 -12.07 8.35
C CYS A 365 -28.59 -10.97 8.89
N VAL A 366 -28.94 -9.69 8.66
CA VAL A 366 -28.16 -8.55 9.15
C VAL A 366 -28.16 -8.57 10.68
N GLU A 367 -26.98 -8.71 11.27
CA GLU A 367 -26.79 -8.75 12.74
C GLU A 367 -27.61 -9.86 13.44
N VAL A 368 -27.86 -10.98 12.75
CA VAL A 368 -28.58 -12.12 13.33
C VAL A 368 -27.74 -12.83 14.41
N GLU A 369 -28.40 -13.30 15.47
CA GLU A 369 -27.78 -14.08 16.55
C GLU A 369 -28.43 -15.49 16.70
N PRO A 370 -27.67 -16.53 17.09
CA PRO A 370 -26.22 -16.53 17.24
C PRO A 370 -25.51 -16.43 15.88
N TRP A 371 -24.61 -15.46 15.70
CA TRP A 371 -23.98 -15.18 14.40
C TRP A 371 -23.24 -16.39 13.81
N SER A 372 -22.62 -17.21 14.67
CA SER A 372 -21.80 -18.37 14.26
C SER A 372 -22.60 -19.48 13.56
N ALA A 373 -23.93 -19.45 13.64
CA ALA A 373 -24.79 -20.34 12.88
C ALA A 373 -24.94 -19.91 11.41
N TYR A 374 -24.70 -18.64 11.10
CA TYR A 374 -25.08 -17.99 9.84
C TYR A 374 -23.94 -17.33 9.08
N CYS A 375 -22.80 -17.06 9.69
CA CYS A 375 -21.67 -16.44 9.00
C CYS A 375 -20.32 -16.82 9.65
N GLY A 376 -19.23 -16.59 8.93
CA GLY A 376 -17.87 -16.83 9.42
C GLY A 376 -17.46 -15.85 10.53
N GLU A 377 -17.98 -14.62 10.50
CA GLU A 377 -17.68 -13.57 11.48
C GLU A 377 -18.85 -12.59 11.69
N PRO A 378 -18.99 -11.99 12.88
CA PRO A 378 -19.99 -10.98 13.11
C PRO A 378 -19.59 -9.60 12.55
N PRO A 379 -20.56 -8.75 12.16
CA PRO A 379 -21.99 -9.06 12.07
C PRO A 379 -22.29 -9.86 10.80
N CYS A 380 -23.24 -10.81 10.88
CA CYS A 380 -23.73 -11.46 9.67
C CYS A 380 -24.50 -10.46 8.78
N GLY A 381 -24.63 -10.81 7.49
CA GLY A 381 -25.61 -10.22 6.59
C GLY A 381 -25.32 -10.58 5.12
N GLN A 382 -26.38 -10.76 4.34
CA GLN A 382 -26.29 -11.10 2.91
C GLN A 382 -27.37 -10.41 2.11
N LEU A 383 -27.08 -10.03 0.88
CA LEU A 383 -28.07 -9.44 -0.03
C LEU A 383 -29.23 -10.40 -0.29
N ASN A 384 -30.39 -9.84 -0.59
CA ASN A 384 -31.58 -10.57 -0.98
C ASN A 384 -31.55 -10.88 -2.49
N PRO A 385 -31.22 -12.11 -2.91
CA PRO A 385 -31.08 -12.47 -4.32
C PRO A 385 -32.40 -12.43 -5.10
N ARG A 386 -33.56 -12.44 -4.43
CA ARG A 386 -34.87 -12.38 -5.09
C ARG A 386 -35.39 -10.97 -5.32
N ASN A 387 -34.78 -9.96 -4.68
CA ASN A 387 -35.24 -8.58 -4.83
C ASN A 387 -34.62 -7.94 -6.09
N PRO A 388 -35.42 -7.53 -7.10
CA PRO A 388 -34.89 -6.91 -8.31
C PRO A 388 -34.15 -5.59 -8.04
N HIS A 389 -34.55 -4.83 -7.02
CA HIS A 389 -33.90 -3.56 -6.68
C HIS A 389 -32.46 -3.71 -6.20
N VAL A 390 -32.06 -4.90 -5.72
CA VAL A 390 -30.65 -5.17 -5.40
C VAL A 390 -29.79 -5.03 -6.65
N TYR A 391 -30.24 -5.57 -7.78
CA TYR A 391 -29.46 -5.54 -9.03
C TYR A 391 -29.46 -4.15 -9.68
N GLU A 392 -30.53 -3.38 -9.55
CA GLU A 392 -30.57 -1.97 -9.96
C GLU A 392 -29.55 -1.14 -9.16
N LEU A 393 -29.47 -1.36 -7.84
CA LEU A 393 -28.48 -0.70 -6.99
C LEU A 393 -27.05 -1.15 -7.32
N LEU A 394 -26.82 -2.45 -7.53
CA LEU A 394 -25.52 -2.96 -7.95
C LEU A 394 -25.07 -2.36 -9.29
N GLU A 395 -25.96 -2.23 -10.27
CA GLU A 395 -25.65 -1.56 -11.54
C GLU A 395 -25.19 -0.12 -11.32
N HIS A 396 -25.89 0.66 -10.49
CA HIS A 396 -25.49 2.03 -10.15
C HIS A 396 -24.13 2.10 -9.45
N ILE A 397 -23.91 1.21 -8.47
CA ILE A 397 -22.64 1.11 -7.73
C ILE A 397 -21.50 0.79 -8.71
N TYR A 398 -21.66 -0.24 -9.55
CA TYR A 398 -20.65 -0.66 -10.51
C TYR A 398 -20.34 0.43 -11.54
N ALA A 399 -21.37 1.10 -12.06
CA ALA A 399 -21.19 2.19 -13.03
C ALA A 399 -20.41 3.36 -12.42
N GLU A 400 -20.70 3.69 -11.17
CA GLU A 400 -20.02 4.77 -10.46
C GLU A 400 -18.56 4.41 -10.12
N ILE A 401 -18.29 3.17 -9.72
CA ILE A 401 -16.94 2.63 -9.50
C ILE A 401 -16.11 2.67 -10.78
N ILE A 402 -16.64 2.14 -11.89
CA ILE A 402 -15.96 2.13 -13.20
C ILE A 402 -15.65 3.57 -13.64
N ARG A 403 -16.63 4.47 -13.51
CA ARG A 403 -16.47 5.89 -13.86
C ARG A 403 -15.38 6.59 -13.04
N VAL A 404 -15.35 6.41 -11.72
CA VAL A 404 -14.40 7.14 -10.85
C VAL A 404 -12.98 6.59 -10.94
N THR A 405 -12.83 5.27 -11.07
CA THR A 405 -11.52 4.62 -11.19
C THR A 405 -10.96 4.70 -12.61
N GLY A 406 -11.85 4.67 -13.61
CA GLY A 406 -11.51 4.50 -15.01
C GLY A 406 -11.01 3.09 -15.35
N VAL A 407 -11.26 2.10 -14.48
CA VAL A 407 -10.94 0.68 -14.68
C VAL A 407 -12.20 0.00 -15.23
N ASP A 408 -12.18 -0.30 -16.53
CA ASP A 408 -13.29 -0.82 -17.33
C ASP A 408 -12.97 -2.21 -17.94
N ASP A 409 -11.73 -2.67 -17.76
CA ASP A 409 -11.17 -3.92 -18.28
C ASP A 409 -11.00 -5.01 -17.20
N LEU A 410 -11.09 -4.63 -15.92
CA LEU A 410 -10.98 -5.50 -14.77
C LEU A 410 -11.99 -5.11 -13.68
N PHE A 411 -12.68 -6.07 -13.07
CA PHE A 411 -13.60 -5.81 -11.95
C PHE A 411 -13.54 -6.94 -10.92
N HIS A 412 -13.76 -6.64 -9.63
CA HIS A 412 -13.87 -7.66 -8.58
C HIS A 412 -15.29 -7.62 -8.02
N LEU A 413 -16.01 -8.75 -8.10
CA LEU A 413 -17.39 -8.87 -7.61
C LEU A 413 -17.47 -9.37 -6.16
N GLY A 414 -16.33 -9.80 -5.60
CA GLY A 414 -16.28 -10.46 -4.30
C GLY A 414 -16.78 -11.89 -4.41
N GLY A 415 -17.81 -12.23 -3.65
CA GLY A 415 -18.47 -13.54 -3.72
C GLY A 415 -17.72 -14.62 -2.95
N ASP A 416 -17.17 -14.25 -1.80
CA ASP A 416 -16.69 -15.17 -0.77
C ASP A 416 -17.78 -15.46 0.27
N GLU A 417 -17.53 -16.53 1.05
CA GLU A 417 -18.22 -16.89 2.30
C GLU A 417 -19.76 -16.82 2.36
N VAL A 418 -20.46 -16.97 1.23
CA VAL A 418 -21.92 -17.01 1.21
C VAL A 418 -22.47 -18.20 2.02
N SER A 419 -23.27 -17.86 3.01
CA SER A 419 -24.02 -18.74 3.88
C SER A 419 -25.34 -19.17 3.25
N GLU A 420 -25.37 -20.44 2.85
CA GLU A 420 -26.59 -21.13 2.43
C GLU A 420 -27.62 -21.19 3.56
N ARG A 421 -27.15 -21.27 4.82
CA ARG A 421 -28.01 -21.34 6.01
C ARG A 421 -28.84 -20.07 6.17
N CYS A 422 -28.21 -18.91 5.96
CA CYS A 422 -28.92 -17.63 5.99
C CYS A 422 -30.07 -17.63 4.98
N TRP A 423 -29.80 -17.93 3.71
CA TRP A 423 -30.82 -17.91 2.66
C TRP A 423 -31.89 -19.00 2.81
N THR A 424 -31.54 -20.18 3.31
CA THR A 424 -32.50 -21.28 3.57
C THR A 424 -33.60 -20.86 4.56
N GLN A 425 -33.35 -19.89 5.45
CA GLN A 425 -34.37 -19.39 6.38
C GLN A 425 -35.40 -18.47 5.72
N HIS A 426 -35.02 -17.84 4.61
CA HIS A 426 -35.82 -16.81 3.96
C HIS A 426 -36.41 -17.25 2.63
N PHE A 427 -35.83 -18.27 2.00
CA PHE A 427 -36.28 -18.82 0.74
C PHE A 427 -36.45 -20.33 0.83
N ASN A 428 -37.55 -20.82 0.26
CA ASN A 428 -37.86 -22.25 0.20
C ASN A 428 -37.27 -22.88 -1.07
N ASP A 429 -35.98 -22.64 -1.32
CA ASP A 429 -35.23 -23.19 -2.44
C ASP A 429 -34.71 -24.59 -2.13
N THR A 430 -34.75 -25.49 -3.12
CA THR A 430 -34.26 -26.86 -2.97
C THR A 430 -32.73 -26.92 -2.87
N ASP A 431 -32.03 -26.00 -3.55
CA ASP A 431 -30.59 -25.84 -3.47
C ASP A 431 -30.22 -24.33 -3.42
N PRO A 432 -29.80 -23.80 -2.25
CA PRO A 432 -29.36 -22.40 -2.13
C PRO A 432 -28.17 -22.03 -3.01
N MET A 433 -27.40 -23.00 -3.52
CA MET A 433 -26.32 -22.74 -4.48
C MET A 433 -26.84 -22.32 -5.85
N GLU A 434 -28.01 -22.81 -6.29
CA GLU A 434 -28.64 -22.34 -7.52
C GLU A 434 -29.03 -20.86 -7.41
N LEU A 435 -29.49 -20.46 -6.23
CA LEU A 435 -29.81 -19.07 -5.92
C LEU A 435 -28.55 -18.18 -5.97
N TRP A 436 -27.41 -18.68 -5.48
CA TRP A 436 -26.13 -17.98 -5.60
C TRP A 436 -25.67 -17.85 -7.05
N LEU A 437 -25.77 -18.92 -7.83
CA LEU A 437 -25.41 -18.89 -9.24
C LEU A 437 -26.32 -17.93 -10.03
N GLU A 438 -27.62 -17.90 -9.73
CA GLU A 438 -28.54 -16.92 -10.30
C GLU A 438 -28.16 -15.48 -9.92
N PHE A 439 -27.90 -15.24 -8.63
CA PHE A 439 -27.43 -13.94 -8.14
C PHE A 439 -26.19 -13.48 -8.92
N THR A 440 -25.18 -14.35 -9.02
CA THR A 440 -23.92 -14.06 -9.70
C THR A 440 -24.14 -13.73 -11.18
N ARG A 441 -25.01 -14.48 -11.87
CA ARG A 441 -25.36 -14.19 -13.28
C ARG A 441 -26.07 -12.85 -13.44
N ARG A 442 -26.94 -12.49 -12.52
CA ARG A 442 -27.66 -11.21 -12.55
C ARG A 442 -26.73 -10.04 -12.19
N ALA A 443 -25.81 -10.22 -11.24
CA ALA A 443 -24.76 -9.26 -10.93
C ALA A 443 -23.81 -9.04 -12.11
N LEU A 444 -23.42 -10.10 -12.82
CA LEU A 444 -22.63 -10.00 -14.06
C LEU A 444 -23.38 -9.21 -15.16
N LYS A 445 -24.70 -9.41 -15.30
CA LYS A 445 -25.52 -8.61 -16.23
C LYS A 445 -25.60 -7.13 -15.82
N ALA A 446 -25.74 -6.86 -14.52
CA ALA A 446 -25.70 -5.50 -13.98
C ALA A 446 -24.32 -4.85 -14.25
N LEU A 447 -23.23 -5.60 -14.10
CA LEU A 447 -21.88 -5.15 -14.44
C LEU A 447 -21.72 -4.86 -15.95
N GLU A 448 -22.24 -5.72 -16.81
CA GLU A 448 -22.24 -5.51 -18.27
C GLU A 448 -22.99 -4.22 -18.63
N ALA A 449 -24.18 -4.01 -18.06
CA ALA A 449 -24.98 -2.80 -18.25
C ALA A 449 -24.24 -1.55 -17.75
N ALA A 450 -23.69 -1.61 -16.54
CA ALA A 450 -22.88 -0.56 -15.92
C ALA A 450 -21.65 -0.18 -16.75
N ASN A 451 -21.09 -1.14 -17.49
CA ASN A 451 -19.92 -0.95 -18.35
C ASN A 451 -20.32 -0.75 -19.84
N ALA A 452 -21.40 -0.01 -20.08
CA ALA A 452 -21.88 0.35 -21.41
C ALA A 452 -22.16 -0.86 -22.33
N GLY A 453 -22.73 -1.92 -21.76
CA GLY A 453 -23.10 -3.15 -22.49
C GLY A 453 -21.90 -4.03 -22.85
N LYS A 454 -20.80 -3.94 -22.10
CA LYS A 454 -19.59 -4.74 -22.34
C LYS A 454 -19.07 -5.36 -21.06
N MET A 455 -18.89 -6.66 -21.05
CA MET A 455 -18.17 -7.31 -19.95
C MET A 455 -16.71 -6.85 -19.90
N PRO A 456 -16.15 -6.60 -18.70
CA PRO A 456 -14.70 -6.44 -18.52
C PRO A 456 -13.93 -7.64 -19.09
N GLU A 457 -12.67 -7.43 -19.47
CA GLU A 457 -11.80 -8.51 -19.97
C GLU A 457 -11.58 -9.61 -18.90
N LEU A 458 -11.57 -9.20 -17.63
CA LEU A 458 -11.50 -10.10 -16.48
C LEU A 458 -12.41 -9.59 -15.36
N THR A 459 -13.36 -10.41 -14.94
CA THR A 459 -14.17 -10.20 -13.75
C THR A 459 -13.80 -11.26 -12.73
N LEU A 460 -13.24 -10.84 -11.59
CA LEU A 460 -12.77 -11.72 -10.54
C LEU A 460 -13.90 -12.01 -9.54
N LEU A 461 -13.97 -13.27 -9.13
CA LEU A 461 -14.67 -13.75 -7.93
C LEU A 461 -13.62 -14.30 -6.96
N TRP A 462 -13.87 -14.22 -5.66
CA TRP A 462 -13.08 -14.99 -4.70
C TRP A 462 -13.33 -16.49 -4.90
N SER A 463 -12.30 -17.31 -4.65
CA SER A 463 -12.48 -18.76 -4.56
C SER A 463 -13.45 -19.08 -3.43
N SER A 464 -14.54 -19.79 -3.71
CA SER A 464 -15.61 -20.05 -2.75
C SER A 464 -16.28 -21.40 -3.04
N ARG A 465 -17.43 -21.69 -2.42
CA ARG A 465 -18.18 -22.90 -2.78
C ARG A 465 -18.74 -22.82 -4.20
N LEU A 466 -19.03 -21.63 -4.72
CA LEU A 466 -19.50 -21.42 -6.10
C LEU A 466 -18.42 -21.75 -7.13
N THR A 467 -17.15 -21.56 -6.80
CA THR A 467 -16.01 -21.87 -7.67
C THR A 467 -15.48 -23.30 -7.44
N ARG A 468 -16.34 -24.24 -7.02
CA ARG A 468 -16.04 -25.67 -6.89
C ARG A 468 -16.98 -26.49 -7.76
N THR A 469 -16.56 -27.67 -8.18
CA THR A 469 -17.42 -28.65 -8.88
C THR A 469 -18.65 -28.99 -8.01
N PRO A 470 -19.86 -29.06 -8.59
CA PRO A 470 -20.20 -28.97 -10.02
C PRO A 470 -20.48 -27.55 -10.54
N TYR A 471 -20.45 -26.52 -9.69
CA TYR A 471 -20.86 -25.16 -10.09
C TYR A 471 -19.78 -24.42 -10.89
N LEU A 472 -18.50 -24.71 -10.63
CA LEU A 472 -17.36 -24.14 -11.37
C LEU A 472 -17.50 -24.29 -12.89
N GLU A 473 -17.94 -25.46 -13.36
CA GLU A 473 -18.15 -25.76 -14.79
C GLU A 473 -19.29 -24.96 -15.43
N ARG A 474 -20.12 -24.29 -14.62
CA ARG A 474 -21.28 -23.51 -15.04
C ARG A 474 -21.00 -21.99 -15.05
N LEU A 475 -19.78 -21.59 -14.69
CA LEU A 475 -19.27 -20.22 -14.80
C LEU A 475 -18.58 -20.02 -16.16
N ASP A 476 -18.74 -18.83 -16.74
CA ASP A 476 -18.11 -18.49 -18.04
C ASP A 476 -16.64 -18.10 -17.86
N SER A 477 -15.74 -19.06 -18.05
CA SER A 477 -14.29 -18.88 -17.92
C SER A 477 -13.66 -17.92 -18.93
N LYS A 478 -14.42 -17.41 -19.91
CA LYS A 478 -13.92 -16.42 -20.88
C LYS A 478 -13.70 -15.06 -20.22
N ASN A 479 -14.68 -14.61 -19.44
CA ASN A 479 -14.67 -13.29 -18.79
C ASN A 479 -14.60 -13.40 -17.26
N VAL A 480 -14.97 -14.54 -16.67
CA VAL A 480 -14.85 -14.78 -15.23
C VAL A 480 -13.50 -15.42 -14.91
N GLY A 481 -12.79 -14.84 -13.94
CA GLY A 481 -11.63 -15.43 -13.30
C GLY A 481 -11.83 -15.55 -11.79
N VAL A 482 -10.84 -16.15 -11.13
CA VAL A 482 -10.93 -16.45 -9.70
C VAL A 482 -9.69 -15.95 -8.96
N GLN A 483 -9.89 -15.14 -7.91
CA GLN A 483 -8.86 -14.83 -6.95
C GLN A 483 -8.82 -15.93 -5.87
N VAL A 484 -7.76 -16.73 -5.87
CA VAL A 484 -7.64 -17.94 -5.05
C VAL A 484 -7.00 -17.60 -3.71
N TRP A 485 -7.80 -17.63 -2.64
CA TRP A 485 -7.35 -17.30 -1.29
C TRP A 485 -7.17 -18.52 -0.38
N GLY A 486 -7.74 -19.67 -0.75
CA GLY A 486 -7.52 -20.93 -0.03
C GLY A 486 -6.03 -21.26 0.10
N ALA A 487 -5.67 -22.07 1.09
CA ALA A 487 -4.26 -22.43 1.26
C ALA A 487 -3.73 -23.14 0.01
N SER A 488 -2.43 -23.01 -0.24
CA SER A 488 -1.79 -23.51 -1.46
C SER A 488 -2.15 -24.96 -1.79
N ARG A 489 -2.00 -25.84 -0.80
CA ARG A 489 -2.20 -27.28 -0.94
C ARG A 489 -3.66 -27.74 -0.85
N TRP A 490 -4.63 -26.82 -0.79
CA TRP A 490 -6.04 -27.20 -0.77
C TRP A 490 -6.47 -27.69 -2.16
N PRO A 491 -7.14 -28.86 -2.27
CA PRO A 491 -7.61 -29.38 -3.55
C PRO A 491 -8.47 -28.37 -4.33
N GLU A 492 -9.23 -27.52 -3.63
CA GLU A 492 -10.11 -26.53 -4.25
C GLU A 492 -9.35 -25.33 -4.81
N SER A 493 -8.25 -24.91 -4.17
CA SER A 493 -7.33 -23.91 -4.73
C SER A 493 -6.79 -24.40 -6.07
N ARG A 494 -6.46 -25.69 -6.11
CA ARG A 494 -5.94 -26.33 -7.30
C ARG A 494 -6.98 -26.56 -8.40
N ALA A 495 -8.18 -26.99 -8.02
CA ALA A 495 -9.25 -27.29 -8.97
C ALA A 495 -9.60 -26.12 -9.89
N VAL A 496 -9.53 -24.88 -9.39
CA VAL A 496 -9.72 -23.65 -10.17
C VAL A 496 -8.68 -23.53 -11.29
N LEU A 497 -7.41 -23.80 -10.98
CA LEU A 497 -6.30 -23.72 -11.93
C LEU A 497 -6.39 -24.83 -12.98
N ASP A 498 -6.72 -26.05 -12.57
CA ASP A 498 -6.89 -27.19 -13.47
C ASP A 498 -8.10 -27.02 -14.41
N ALA A 499 -9.14 -26.30 -13.97
CA ALA A 499 -10.27 -25.93 -14.80
C ALA A 499 -9.95 -24.83 -15.84
N GLY A 500 -8.73 -24.29 -15.85
CA GLY A 500 -8.26 -23.32 -16.86
C GLY A 500 -8.79 -21.89 -16.68
N PHE A 501 -9.31 -21.55 -15.50
CA PHE A 501 -9.71 -20.19 -15.18
C PHE A 501 -8.49 -19.26 -15.14
N ARG A 502 -8.71 -18.00 -15.52
CA ARG A 502 -7.76 -16.93 -15.24
C ARG A 502 -7.73 -16.71 -13.74
N SER A 503 -6.53 -16.71 -13.14
CA SER A 503 -6.42 -16.70 -11.68
C SER A 503 -5.44 -15.64 -11.17
N VAL A 504 -5.84 -15.02 -10.06
CA VAL A 504 -4.97 -14.22 -9.20
C VAL A 504 -4.74 -14.99 -7.91
N ILE A 505 -3.50 -15.20 -7.50
CA ILE A 505 -3.20 -15.97 -6.29
C ILE A 505 -3.10 -15.06 -5.06
N SER A 506 -3.74 -15.47 -3.96
CA SER A 506 -3.73 -14.81 -2.66
C SER A 506 -3.75 -15.82 -1.51
N HIS A 507 -3.06 -16.96 -1.66
CA HIS A 507 -3.15 -18.06 -0.70
C HIS A 507 -2.89 -17.62 0.75
N VAL A 508 -3.82 -17.97 1.64
CA VAL A 508 -3.82 -17.59 3.07
C VAL A 508 -2.58 -18.08 3.83
N ASP A 509 -1.97 -19.18 3.41
CA ASP A 509 -0.75 -19.75 4.01
C ASP A 509 0.54 -19.02 3.61
N ALA A 510 0.48 -18.06 2.68
CA ALA A 510 1.65 -17.31 2.22
C ALA A 510 1.45 -15.78 2.22
N TRP A 511 0.34 -15.28 1.67
CA TRP A 511 0.20 -13.88 1.28
C TRP A 511 -0.87 -13.09 2.04
N TYR A 512 -1.46 -13.67 3.09
CA TYR A 512 -2.27 -12.94 4.07
C TYR A 512 -1.37 -12.26 5.11
N LEU A 513 -1.39 -10.93 5.14
CA LEU A 513 -0.52 -10.10 5.98
C LEU A 513 -1.11 -9.85 7.37
N ASP A 514 -2.40 -10.05 7.54
CA ASP A 514 -3.16 -9.97 8.80
C ASP A 514 -2.90 -11.13 9.76
N CYS A 515 -2.43 -12.29 9.27
CA CYS A 515 -2.21 -13.48 10.10
C CYS A 515 -1.15 -13.30 11.21
N GLY A 516 -1.35 -13.99 12.34
CA GLY A 516 -0.36 -14.16 13.41
C GLY A 516 -0.51 -13.29 14.65
N PHE A 517 -1.64 -12.60 14.85
CA PHE A 517 -1.85 -11.62 15.92
C PHE A 517 -2.87 -12.05 17.00
N GLY A 518 -3.12 -13.36 17.13
CA GLY A 518 -4.12 -13.93 18.04
C GLY A 518 -5.56 -13.83 17.52
N SER A 519 -6.54 -14.34 18.28
CA SER A 519 -7.95 -14.22 17.93
C SER A 519 -8.53 -12.89 18.42
N TRP A 520 -9.41 -12.27 17.63
CA TRP A 520 -10.25 -11.15 18.03
C TRP A 520 -11.67 -11.59 18.43
N ARG A 521 -12.01 -12.86 18.18
CA ARG A 521 -13.29 -13.49 18.54
C ARG A 521 -13.10 -14.38 19.78
N ASP A 522 -14.20 -14.69 20.45
CA ASP A 522 -14.21 -15.59 21.61
C ASP A 522 -13.74 -17.03 21.27
N SER A 523 -13.87 -17.45 20.00
CA SER A 523 -13.30 -18.70 19.47
C SER A 523 -12.00 -18.44 18.70
N SER A 524 -11.12 -19.45 18.65
CA SER A 524 -9.92 -19.43 17.81
C SER A 524 -10.19 -19.82 16.34
N ASP A 525 -11.44 -20.15 16.00
CA ASP A 525 -11.81 -20.55 14.65
C ASP A 525 -11.58 -19.40 13.66
N GLY A 526 -11.12 -19.73 12.46
CA GLY A 526 -10.78 -18.74 11.42
C GLY A 526 -9.52 -17.90 11.69
N HIS A 527 -8.75 -18.18 12.74
CA HIS A 527 -7.43 -17.57 12.93
C HIS A 527 -6.41 -18.16 11.94
N CYS A 528 -5.82 -17.34 11.07
CA CYS A 528 -4.88 -17.81 10.04
C CYS A 528 -3.41 -17.87 10.49
N GLY A 529 -3.10 -17.86 11.79
CA GLY A 529 -1.73 -17.95 12.32
C GLY A 529 -0.94 -19.16 11.80
N PRO A 530 0.42 -19.12 11.82
CA PRO A 530 1.29 -18.09 12.40
C PRO A 530 1.46 -16.83 11.53
N TYR A 531 2.27 -15.86 11.97
CA TYR A 531 2.63 -14.68 11.17
C TYR A 531 3.32 -15.08 9.86
N ARG A 532 2.90 -14.49 8.73
CA ARG A 532 3.57 -14.68 7.43
C ARG A 532 4.81 -13.83 7.35
N SER A 533 5.98 -14.46 7.42
CA SER A 533 7.27 -13.76 7.31
C SER A 533 7.50 -13.26 5.88
N TRP A 534 8.42 -12.30 5.69
CA TRP A 534 8.75 -11.86 4.34
C TRP A 534 9.40 -12.99 3.53
N GLN A 535 10.12 -13.92 4.19
CA GLN A 535 10.72 -15.08 3.54
C GLN A 535 9.63 -15.99 2.98
N GLN A 536 8.59 -16.32 3.76
CA GLN A 536 7.46 -17.12 3.28
C GLN A 536 6.75 -16.43 2.11
N VAL A 537 6.53 -15.12 2.20
CA VAL A 537 5.94 -14.33 1.10
C VAL A 537 6.82 -14.42 -0.16
N TYR A 538 8.14 -14.30 -0.02
CA TYR A 538 9.10 -14.32 -1.12
C TYR A 538 9.28 -15.72 -1.72
N GLU A 539 9.24 -16.78 -0.92
CA GLU A 539 9.51 -18.15 -1.35
C GLU A 539 8.32 -18.81 -2.05
N HIS A 540 7.11 -18.32 -1.80
CA HIS A 540 5.88 -18.88 -2.36
C HIS A 540 5.82 -18.78 -3.89
N ARG A 541 5.85 -19.92 -4.58
CA ARG A 541 5.81 -20.02 -6.06
C ARG A 541 4.84 -21.11 -6.54
N PRO A 542 3.52 -20.96 -6.31
CA PRO A 542 2.54 -22.01 -6.57
C PRO A 542 2.49 -22.43 -8.06
N TRP A 543 2.76 -21.50 -8.99
CA TRP A 543 2.87 -21.79 -10.43
C TRP A 543 4.04 -22.69 -10.83
N THR A 544 4.98 -22.97 -9.92
CA THR A 544 6.08 -23.92 -10.13
C THR A 544 5.96 -25.15 -9.24
N GLU A 545 5.60 -24.97 -7.96
CA GLU A 545 5.58 -26.03 -6.96
C GLU A 545 4.51 -27.07 -7.21
N GLU A 546 3.40 -26.65 -7.80
CA GLU A 546 2.27 -27.54 -8.05
C GLU A 546 2.15 -27.88 -9.54
N ALA A 547 3.01 -27.32 -10.41
CA ALA A 547 2.86 -27.48 -11.86
C ALA A 547 2.75 -28.97 -12.26
N PRO A 548 1.91 -29.32 -13.25
CA PRO A 548 1.82 -30.71 -13.71
C PRO A 548 3.23 -31.24 -14.08
N PRO A 549 3.54 -32.52 -13.81
CA PRO A 549 4.88 -33.06 -14.03
C PRO A 549 5.32 -32.90 -15.50
N PRO A 550 6.63 -32.66 -15.76
CA PRO A 550 7.16 -32.53 -17.12
C PRO A 550 6.87 -33.78 -17.95
N GLY A 551 6.25 -33.62 -19.13
CA GLY A 551 5.91 -34.72 -20.05
C GLY A 551 4.43 -35.08 -20.15
N GLY A 552 3.55 -34.40 -19.40
CA GLY A 552 2.09 -34.44 -19.60
C GLY A 552 1.57 -33.43 -20.63
N GLU A 553 0.24 -33.32 -20.75
CA GLU A 553 -0.40 -32.24 -21.51
C GLU A 553 0.02 -30.86 -20.97
N ALA A 554 0.03 -29.85 -21.83
CA ALA A 554 0.35 -28.48 -21.42
C ALA A 554 -0.58 -28.03 -20.29
N SER A 555 0.00 -27.47 -19.21
CA SER A 555 -0.77 -27.02 -18.06
C SER A 555 -1.86 -26.03 -18.50
N PRO A 556 -3.14 -26.22 -18.12
CA PRO A 556 -4.22 -25.32 -18.50
C PRO A 556 -4.20 -24.01 -17.71
N TRP A 557 -3.29 -23.86 -16.73
CA TRP A 557 -3.33 -22.75 -15.79
C TRP A 557 -3.05 -21.40 -16.45
N ARG A 558 -3.82 -20.40 -16.06
CA ARG A 558 -3.71 -19.02 -16.55
C ARG A 558 -3.53 -18.06 -15.38
N VAL A 559 -2.35 -18.09 -14.77
CA VAL A 559 -2.03 -17.23 -13.61
C VAL A 559 -1.64 -15.83 -14.08
N GLU A 560 -2.48 -14.84 -13.78
CA GLU A 560 -2.24 -13.42 -14.10
C GLU A 560 -1.20 -12.79 -13.15
N GLY A 561 -1.05 -13.37 -11.96
CA GLY A 561 -0.13 -12.94 -10.91
C GLY A 561 -0.72 -13.17 -9.53
N GLY A 562 -0.58 -12.19 -8.63
CA GLY A 562 -1.01 -12.36 -7.24
C GLY A 562 -1.22 -11.07 -6.48
N ALA A 563 -1.83 -11.19 -5.30
CA ALA A 563 -1.98 -10.11 -4.34
C ALA A 563 -1.68 -10.57 -2.91
N ALA A 564 -0.95 -9.72 -2.18
CA ALA A 564 -0.94 -9.77 -0.73
C ALA A 564 -2.23 -9.17 -0.20
N CYS A 565 -2.85 -9.81 0.79
CA CYS A 565 -4.08 -9.33 1.40
C CYS A 565 -3.81 -8.78 2.79
N GLN A 566 -4.22 -7.53 3.02
CA GLN A 566 -4.26 -6.93 4.33
C GLN A 566 -5.72 -6.72 4.73
N TRP A 567 -6.32 -7.75 5.33
CA TRP A 567 -7.57 -7.65 6.08
C TRP A 567 -7.36 -6.87 7.38
N THR A 568 -8.40 -6.24 7.91
CA THR A 568 -8.25 -5.20 8.95
C THR A 568 -9.10 -5.39 10.19
N GLU A 569 -9.59 -6.59 10.46
CA GLU A 569 -10.27 -6.94 11.73
C GLU A 569 -9.42 -6.55 12.95
N GLN A 570 -8.09 -6.72 12.85
CA GLN A 570 -7.11 -6.42 13.92
C GLN A 570 -6.08 -5.35 13.52
N LEU A 571 -6.41 -4.47 12.59
CA LEU A 571 -5.53 -3.37 12.15
C LEU A 571 -6.30 -2.07 12.05
N GLY A 572 -5.84 -1.02 12.73
CA GLY A 572 -6.40 0.32 12.62
C GLY A 572 -5.38 1.39 12.17
N PRO A 573 -5.80 2.67 12.16
CA PRO A 573 -4.97 3.80 11.79
C PRO A 573 -3.60 3.82 12.50
N GLY A 574 -2.56 4.22 11.78
CA GLY A 574 -1.20 4.34 12.31
C GLY A 574 -0.38 3.04 12.30
N GLY A 575 -1.02 1.87 12.25
CA GLY A 575 -0.35 0.55 12.21
C GLY A 575 -0.03 0.02 10.81
N LEU A 576 -0.60 0.63 9.76
CA LEU A 576 -0.61 0.08 8.39
C LEU A 576 0.79 -0.18 7.83
N ASP A 577 1.66 0.83 7.88
CA ASP A 577 2.98 0.77 7.24
C ASP A 577 3.83 -0.42 7.73
N ALA A 578 3.93 -0.59 9.05
CA ALA A 578 4.77 -1.62 9.64
C ALA A 578 4.17 -3.02 9.45
N ARG A 579 2.84 -3.10 9.29
CA ARG A 579 2.16 -4.37 8.99
C ARG A 579 2.47 -4.81 7.56
N VAL A 580 2.37 -3.89 6.59
CA VAL A 580 2.41 -4.22 5.17
C VAL A 580 3.83 -4.25 4.61
N TRP A 581 4.71 -3.39 5.11
CA TRP A 581 6.08 -3.22 4.61
C TRP A 581 7.12 -3.72 5.62
N PRO A 582 8.12 -4.51 5.19
CA PRO A 582 8.56 -4.75 3.80
C PRO A 582 7.99 -6.02 3.15
N ARG A 583 7.03 -6.73 3.76
CA ARG A 583 6.49 -7.99 3.21
C ARG A 583 5.88 -7.83 1.82
N SER A 584 5.18 -6.73 1.56
CA SER A 584 4.66 -6.45 0.21
C SER A 584 5.75 -6.14 -0.82
N ALA A 585 6.93 -5.66 -0.39
CA ALA A 585 8.08 -5.51 -1.29
C ALA A 585 8.63 -6.89 -1.68
N ALA A 586 8.63 -7.86 -0.75
CA ALA A 586 8.97 -9.26 -1.02
C ALA A 586 8.05 -9.88 -2.08
N LEU A 587 6.73 -9.69 -1.95
CA LEU A 587 5.76 -10.10 -2.98
C LEU A 587 6.07 -9.42 -4.33
N ALA A 588 6.39 -8.13 -4.30
CA ALA A 588 6.59 -7.36 -5.52
C ALA A 588 7.74 -7.92 -6.37
N GLU A 589 8.87 -8.31 -5.74
CA GLU A 589 9.97 -8.95 -6.46
C GLU A 589 9.62 -10.37 -6.91
N ARG A 590 8.90 -11.15 -6.09
CA ARG A 590 8.40 -12.46 -6.50
C ARG A 590 7.55 -12.37 -7.77
N LEU A 591 6.65 -11.38 -7.86
CA LEU A 591 5.78 -11.22 -9.02
C LEU A 591 6.42 -10.44 -10.19
N TRP A 592 7.50 -9.72 -9.95
CA TRP A 592 8.25 -9.01 -11.00
C TRP A 592 9.32 -9.91 -11.63
N SER A 593 10.20 -10.46 -10.81
CA SER A 593 11.42 -11.14 -11.26
C SER A 593 11.29 -12.66 -11.27
N ASP A 594 10.41 -13.21 -10.42
CA ASP A 594 10.19 -14.64 -10.20
C ASP A 594 11.47 -15.49 -10.15
N ARG A 595 12.47 -15.02 -9.40
CA ARG A 595 13.77 -15.69 -9.30
C ARG A 595 13.65 -17.07 -8.66
N THR A 596 14.42 -18.03 -9.16
CA THR A 596 14.51 -19.38 -8.61
C THR A 596 15.20 -19.42 -7.26
N GLU A 597 16.11 -18.48 -7.03
CA GLU A 597 16.70 -18.28 -5.71
C GLU A 597 15.60 -17.78 -4.76
N GLY A 598 15.32 -18.55 -3.71
CA GLY A 598 14.37 -18.21 -2.63
C GLY A 598 14.88 -17.05 -1.77
N ALA A 599 14.60 -17.04 -0.47
CA ALA A 599 15.10 -16.01 0.44
C ALA A 599 16.62 -16.16 0.72
N ALA A 600 17.44 -16.06 -0.32
CA ALA A 600 18.89 -16.17 -0.27
C ALA A 600 19.54 -14.90 0.31
N ALA A 601 20.82 -15.01 0.66
CA ALA A 601 21.58 -13.92 1.27
C ALA A 601 21.48 -12.60 0.48
N ASP A 602 21.54 -12.62 -0.86
CA ASP A 602 21.44 -11.40 -1.67
C ASP A 602 20.07 -10.71 -1.54
N VAL A 603 18.99 -11.48 -1.38
CA VAL A 603 17.62 -10.97 -1.23
C VAL A 603 17.50 -10.20 0.08
N TYR A 604 18.08 -10.71 1.18
CA TYR A 604 18.12 -9.99 2.46
C TYR A 604 18.77 -8.61 2.30
N LEU A 605 19.90 -8.52 1.59
CA LEU A 605 20.65 -7.27 1.42
C LEU A 605 19.86 -6.24 0.60
N ARG A 606 19.31 -6.67 -0.52
CA ARG A 606 18.55 -5.79 -1.42
C ARG A 606 17.23 -5.38 -0.77
N LEU A 607 16.57 -6.28 -0.04
CA LEU A 607 15.33 -5.97 0.68
C LEU A 607 15.57 -5.01 1.85
N ASP A 608 16.69 -5.14 2.58
CA ASP A 608 17.04 -4.19 3.65
C ASP A 608 17.35 -2.80 3.08
N THR A 609 18.06 -2.75 1.94
CA THR A 609 18.28 -1.51 1.19
C THR A 609 16.96 -0.89 0.73
N GLN A 610 16.04 -1.70 0.17
CA GLN A 610 14.73 -1.22 -0.23
C GLN A 610 13.90 -0.75 0.97
N ARG A 611 13.94 -1.46 2.08
CA ARG A 611 13.29 -1.06 3.34
C ARG A 611 13.83 0.28 3.83
N ALA A 612 15.15 0.51 3.74
CA ALA A 612 15.75 1.80 4.07
C ALA A 612 15.28 2.92 3.13
N ARG A 613 15.14 2.66 1.82
CA ARG A 613 14.57 3.61 0.85
C ARG A 613 13.11 3.97 1.19
N LEU A 614 12.28 2.98 1.52
CA LEU A 614 10.90 3.21 1.95
C LEU A 614 10.83 4.09 3.21
N VAL A 615 11.68 3.82 4.21
CA VAL A 615 11.79 4.64 5.42
C VAL A 615 12.21 6.06 5.11
N ALA A 616 13.19 6.25 4.22
CA ALA A 616 13.63 7.58 3.80
C ALA A 616 12.53 8.36 3.06
N ARG A 617 11.60 7.66 2.39
CA ARG A 617 10.38 8.23 1.76
C ARG A 617 9.20 8.40 2.73
N GLY A 618 9.41 8.20 4.03
CA GLY A 618 8.40 8.44 5.07
C GLY A 618 7.50 7.25 5.40
N VAL A 619 7.76 6.06 4.85
CA VAL A 619 7.03 4.82 5.18
C VAL A 619 7.59 4.22 6.47
N ARG A 620 6.76 3.95 7.47
CA ARG A 620 7.19 3.30 8.73
C ARG A 620 7.34 1.78 8.57
N ALA A 621 8.17 1.34 7.63
CA ALA A 621 8.39 -0.07 7.33
C ALA A 621 9.09 -0.80 8.49
N ALA A 622 8.60 -2.01 8.82
CA ALA A 622 9.17 -2.84 9.87
C ALA A 622 10.63 -3.20 9.58
N PRO A 623 11.48 -3.35 10.61
CA PRO A 623 12.83 -3.87 10.43
C PRO A 623 12.78 -5.36 10.07
N LEU A 624 13.70 -5.81 9.21
CA LEU A 624 13.88 -7.23 8.86
C LEU A 624 14.65 -7.99 9.95
N TRP A 625 15.62 -7.31 10.56
CA TRP A 625 16.63 -7.85 11.48
C TRP A 625 17.25 -6.72 12.32
N PRO A 626 18.14 -7.02 13.30
CA PRO A 626 18.82 -5.98 14.07
C PRO A 626 19.59 -5.01 13.16
N ARG A 627 19.58 -3.72 13.51
CA ARG A 627 20.32 -2.67 12.76
C ARG A 627 21.82 -2.94 12.64
N TRP A 628 22.39 -3.75 13.53
CA TRP A 628 23.76 -4.20 13.40
C TRP A 628 23.96 -5.06 12.14
N CYS A 629 23.01 -5.94 11.79
CA CYS A 629 23.05 -6.73 10.57
C CYS A 629 23.02 -5.85 9.33
N SER A 630 22.21 -4.79 9.30
CA SER A 630 22.23 -3.81 8.20
C SER A 630 23.63 -3.22 7.94
N HIS A 631 24.45 -3.05 8.99
CA HIS A 631 25.82 -2.53 8.88
C HIS A 631 26.90 -3.61 8.74
N ASN A 632 26.57 -4.86 9.01
CA ASN A 632 27.46 -6.03 8.93
C ASN A 632 26.72 -7.21 8.28
N PRO A 633 26.20 -7.02 7.05
CA PRO A 633 25.21 -7.93 6.47
C PRO A 633 25.65 -9.38 6.41
N HIS A 634 26.91 -9.60 6.02
CA HIS A 634 27.49 -10.93 5.86
C HIS A 634 27.81 -11.65 7.17
N ALA A 635 27.68 -10.98 8.32
CA ALA A 635 27.86 -11.62 9.62
C ALA A 635 26.54 -12.18 10.19
N CYS A 636 25.40 -11.90 9.55
CA CYS A 636 24.08 -12.37 9.95
C CYS A 636 23.47 -13.39 8.98
N LEU A 637 24.19 -13.78 7.92
CA LEU A 637 23.71 -14.58 6.80
C LEU A 637 24.58 -15.80 6.53
#